data_AF-A0A8J7CW19-F1
#
_entry.id   AF-A0A8J7CW19-F1
#
_cell.length_a   1.000
_cell.length_b   1.000
_cell.length_c   1.000
_cell.angle_alpha   90.00
_cell.angle_beta   90.00
_cell.angle_gamma   90.00
#
_symmetry.space_group_name_H-M   'P 1'
#
loop_
_entity.id
_entity.type
_entity.pdbx_description
1 polymer ?
#
loop_
_entity_poly.entity_id
_entity_poly.type
_entity_poly.pdbx_seq_one_letter_code
_entity_poly.pdbx_strand_id
1 'polypeptide(L)'
;MYYKCPRHHLEQDIATALVWIFTPASFIHTRVPRQGFEQDLTFAEAVYRECQFLFVDEADRVQIQFDEEFAPDEVLVDASGNSFLNKLGLNLATIYNSDRGDMAGDRFVAWTSAHYHTQNATNRIYHLLLTHSQLVEWLGSLPFTGRSLFARIIRDLVDPPEITVAPKPKLNRQQIMEERRKRIIEADLAPTEQRRQRKRMMDELDGFLQYPLNRRRGGELSDLALTILTAENDRQALAEITPWCERWLETHYISLPDEAQFEELIRNLQFAILVAVLDNRLGFLVDNLSDLGRVMNLHDLNQDLLHRPPKDFLPVLPESSVGNILGFLYKQERSHKKAGKLDYFRYVGVGRALLLNFPKLFAVDGWEGPHTVLISGTSYAPGSPAYHISIKPTMLLQPRTGEAGIAESQFFFSPQQNREANYIALSGLPPIRRKLAAKEMVEAMCYSARRAESFLDRVFQDLEQRKQQHPQWWNDRDRILIVVGSYEESEWVASILQSRYRLEIMDEGGIATLRRDNAPPHLPGIPRSEIRNLKHLSTQIVVAPLMALERGHNILNAQGKAAFGAVLFLNRPMPIPDNWQSTVQQLNAWALKYEKDSTLYEEAQSTLGNLTLTQVADIFYQNAAAEMINLNYTAWSFKQLTKDERSVLCWTQLVSIWQIIGRLVRGGVPAVVHFIDVKFAPNSSIGEQDSESTSLLVAIIKVMEPYIESEDMLVRSLYGTFLNALQQMKLRNLNYD
;
A
#
# COMPACT_ATOMS: atom_id res chain seq x y z
N MET A 1 -2.04 7.33 -49.25
CA MET A 1 -2.69 6.33 -48.35
C MET A 1 -2.35 6.53 -46.89
N TYR A 2 -1.10 6.90 -46.52
CA TYR A 2 -0.68 7.15 -45.13
C TYR A 2 -1.68 8.05 -44.33
N TYR A 3 -2.13 9.15 -44.93
CA TYR A 3 -3.15 10.10 -44.43
C TYR A 3 -4.57 9.54 -44.17
N LYS A 4 -4.81 8.23 -44.28
CA LYS A 4 -6.11 7.60 -43.97
C LYS A 4 -6.03 6.58 -42.81
N CYS A 5 -4.90 6.48 -42.12
CA CYS A 5 -4.75 5.54 -41.01
C CYS A 5 -5.26 6.16 -39.70
N PRO A 6 -6.35 5.64 -39.07
CA PRO A 6 -6.89 6.22 -37.83
C PRO A 6 -5.91 6.15 -36.66
N ARG A 7 -4.91 5.26 -36.74
CA ARG A 7 -3.89 5.03 -35.70
C ARG A 7 -3.14 6.30 -35.29
N HIS A 8 -2.88 7.21 -36.23
CA HIS A 8 -2.14 8.44 -36.00
C HIS A 8 -3.05 9.66 -35.77
N HIS A 9 -4.38 9.47 -35.75
CA HIS A 9 -5.33 10.57 -35.55
C HIS A 9 -5.17 11.17 -34.15
N LEU A 10 -5.06 10.33 -33.12
CA LEU A 10 -4.83 10.76 -31.73
C LEU A 10 -3.53 11.58 -31.56
N GLU A 11 -2.47 11.22 -32.32
CA GLU A 11 -1.17 11.92 -32.30
C GLU A 11 -1.25 13.32 -32.95
N GLN A 12 -2.22 13.54 -33.85
CA GLN A 12 -2.50 14.84 -34.48
C GLN A 12 -3.51 15.66 -33.66
N ASP A 13 -4.55 15.01 -33.15
CA ASP A 13 -5.56 15.62 -32.29
C ASP A 13 -4.89 16.26 -31.08
N ILE A 14 -3.99 15.55 -30.39
CA ILE A 14 -3.36 16.06 -29.17
C ILE A 14 -2.53 17.33 -29.39
N ALA A 15 -1.88 17.46 -30.55
CA ALA A 15 -1.10 18.66 -30.92
C ALA A 15 -1.98 19.88 -31.26
N THR A 16 -3.29 19.69 -31.45
CA THR A 16 -4.26 20.76 -31.77
C THR A 16 -5.41 20.88 -30.77
N ALA A 17 -5.47 19.98 -29.79
CA ALA A 17 -6.53 19.92 -28.79
C ALA A 17 -6.39 21.04 -27.75
N LEU A 18 -7.51 21.72 -27.48
CA LEU A 18 -7.61 22.76 -26.45
C LEU A 18 -7.70 22.21 -25.01
N VAL A 19 -7.95 20.90 -24.87
CA VAL A 19 -8.10 20.22 -23.58
C VAL A 19 -7.42 18.86 -23.68
N TRP A 20 -6.49 18.58 -22.77
CA TRP A 20 -5.87 17.27 -22.62
C TRP A 20 -6.41 16.58 -21.36
N ILE A 21 -6.63 15.26 -21.45
CA ILE A 21 -7.17 14.45 -20.35
C ILE A 21 -6.25 13.26 -20.14
N PHE A 22 -5.73 13.11 -18.91
CA PHE A 22 -4.74 12.11 -18.56
C PHE A 22 -5.21 11.24 -17.38
N THR A 23 -4.68 10.02 -17.29
CA THR A 23 -4.60 9.30 -16.02
C THR A 23 -3.29 9.68 -15.33
N PRO A 24 -3.17 9.57 -13.99
CA PRO A 24 -1.91 9.85 -13.28
C PRO A 24 -0.70 9.10 -13.86
N ALA A 25 -0.87 7.81 -14.18
CA ALA A 25 0.16 6.99 -14.82
C ALA A 25 0.56 7.51 -16.22
N SER A 26 -0.40 7.91 -17.06
CA SER A 26 -0.07 8.43 -18.40
C SER A 26 0.59 9.80 -18.35
N PHE A 27 0.22 10.64 -17.38
CA PHE A 27 0.82 11.95 -17.14
C PHE A 27 2.31 11.85 -16.77
N ILE A 28 2.69 10.87 -15.93
CA ILE A 28 4.09 10.63 -15.54
C ILE A 28 4.84 9.87 -16.64
N HIS A 29 4.40 8.67 -17.01
CA HIS A 29 5.23 7.71 -17.76
C HIS A 29 5.18 7.84 -19.29
N THR A 30 4.17 8.50 -19.84
CA THR A 30 4.00 8.55 -21.31
C THR A 30 4.66 9.79 -21.90
N ARG A 31 5.43 9.58 -22.98
CA ARG A 31 6.10 10.63 -23.76
C ARG A 31 5.22 11.09 -24.93
N VAL A 32 5.37 12.36 -25.29
CA VAL A 32 4.60 12.99 -26.38
C VAL A 32 4.98 12.41 -27.76
N PRO A 33 4.04 12.37 -28.73
CA PRO A 33 4.34 11.92 -30.07
C PRO A 33 5.27 12.92 -30.79
N ARG A 34 6.45 12.47 -31.22
CA ARG A 34 7.45 13.25 -31.96
C ARG A 34 6.96 13.82 -33.31
N GLN A 35 5.78 13.39 -33.75
CA GLN A 35 5.06 13.87 -34.93
C GLN A 35 4.35 15.21 -34.68
N GLY A 36 3.97 15.49 -33.43
CA GLY A 36 3.33 16.73 -33.00
C GLY A 36 4.23 17.65 -32.17
N PHE A 37 5.30 17.11 -31.57
CA PHE A 37 6.21 17.82 -30.68
C PHE A 37 7.66 17.64 -31.14
N GLU A 38 8.41 18.74 -31.28
CA GLU A 38 9.82 18.70 -31.69
C GLU A 38 10.75 18.08 -30.63
N GLN A 39 10.36 18.18 -29.36
CA GLN A 39 11.13 17.74 -28.20
C GLN A 39 10.59 16.42 -27.65
N ASP A 40 11.49 15.58 -27.14
CA ASP A 40 11.15 14.31 -26.50
C ASP A 40 10.82 14.53 -25.02
N LEU A 41 9.57 14.92 -24.76
CA LEU A 41 9.05 15.29 -23.44
C LEU A 41 8.11 14.22 -22.88
N THR A 42 8.02 14.09 -21.56
CA THR A 42 6.87 13.48 -20.88
C THR A 42 5.62 14.35 -21.02
N PHE A 43 4.42 13.78 -20.81
CA PHE A 43 3.20 14.61 -20.78
C PHE A 43 3.20 15.64 -19.65
N ALA A 44 3.82 15.35 -18.50
CA ALA A 44 4.01 16.33 -17.44
C ALA A 44 4.82 17.56 -17.92
N GLU A 45 5.97 17.35 -18.56
CA GLU A 45 6.78 18.44 -19.12
C GLU A 45 6.05 19.20 -20.23
N ALA A 46 5.34 18.49 -21.10
CA ALA A 46 4.54 19.11 -22.16
C ALA A 46 3.37 19.95 -21.59
N VAL A 47 2.70 19.48 -20.54
CA VAL A 47 1.68 20.26 -19.81
C VAL A 47 2.29 21.48 -19.13
N TYR A 48 3.49 21.35 -18.54
CA TYR A 48 4.19 22.49 -17.94
C TYR A 48 4.49 23.58 -18.98
N ARG A 49 4.85 23.19 -20.20
CA ARG A 49 5.26 24.09 -21.29
C ARG A 49 4.11 24.68 -22.10
N GLU A 50 3.08 23.89 -22.40
CA GLU A 50 2.04 24.24 -23.39
C GLU A 50 0.67 24.55 -22.76
N CYS A 51 0.41 24.15 -21.51
CA CYS A 51 -0.87 24.42 -20.84
C CYS A 51 -0.79 25.65 -19.92
N GLN A 52 -1.82 26.50 -19.95
CA GLN A 52 -1.97 27.61 -19.00
C GLN A 52 -2.63 27.20 -17.68
N PHE A 53 -3.38 26.09 -17.68
CA PHE A 53 -4.15 25.61 -16.54
C PHE A 53 -4.03 24.09 -16.40
N LEU A 54 -3.95 23.62 -15.16
CA LEU A 54 -3.98 22.19 -14.83
C LEU A 54 -5.07 21.94 -13.78
N PHE A 55 -6.05 21.10 -14.10
CA PHE A 55 -7.08 20.68 -13.15
C PHE A 55 -6.82 19.24 -12.71
N VAL A 56 -6.71 19.02 -11.39
CA VAL A 56 -6.55 17.69 -10.81
C VAL A 56 -7.77 17.38 -9.94
N ASP A 57 -8.68 16.56 -10.44
CA ASP A 57 -9.80 16.02 -9.67
C ASP A 57 -9.38 14.79 -8.85
N GLU A 58 -10.09 14.57 -7.74
CA GLU A 58 -9.77 13.54 -6.74
C GLU A 58 -8.29 13.60 -6.29
N ALA A 59 -7.76 14.81 -6.11
CA ALA A 59 -6.32 15.10 -5.92
C ALA A 59 -5.65 14.34 -4.76
N ASP A 60 -6.39 13.97 -3.73
CA ASP A 60 -5.92 13.12 -2.62
C ASP A 60 -5.72 11.65 -3.02
N ARG A 61 -6.43 11.13 -4.03
CA ARG A 61 -6.05 9.87 -4.67
C ARG A 61 -4.85 10.06 -5.58
N VAL A 62 -4.80 11.15 -6.36
CA VAL A 62 -3.66 11.43 -7.24
C VAL A 62 -2.36 11.54 -6.45
N GLN A 63 -2.42 12.08 -5.21
CA GLN A 63 -1.32 12.07 -4.26
C GLN A 63 -0.81 10.65 -3.94
N ILE A 64 -1.72 9.73 -3.59
CA ILE A 64 -1.41 8.31 -3.30
C ILE A 64 -0.80 7.65 -4.55
N GLN A 65 -1.42 7.85 -5.71
CA GLN A 65 -0.94 7.29 -6.96
C GLN A 65 0.47 7.81 -7.30
N PHE A 66 0.73 9.12 -7.14
CA PHE A 66 2.07 9.65 -7.36
C PHE A 66 3.09 9.09 -6.37
N ASP A 67 2.74 8.83 -5.11
CA ASP A 67 3.65 8.11 -4.19
C ASP A 67 3.94 6.69 -4.67
N GLU A 68 2.92 5.94 -5.12
CA GLU A 68 3.05 4.58 -5.67
C GLU A 68 3.97 4.56 -6.91
N GLU A 69 3.79 5.49 -7.85
CA GLU A 69 4.62 5.60 -9.07
C GLU A 69 6.10 5.87 -8.76
N PHE A 70 6.40 6.61 -7.69
CA PHE A 70 7.77 6.90 -7.23
C PHE A 70 8.32 5.90 -6.18
N ALA A 71 7.48 4.95 -5.76
CA ALA A 71 7.85 3.90 -4.83
C ALA A 71 7.24 2.50 -5.15
N PRO A 72 7.35 1.98 -6.39
CA PRO A 72 6.64 0.76 -6.80
C PRO A 72 7.13 -0.49 -6.06
N ASP A 73 6.20 -1.36 -5.68
CA ASP A 73 6.45 -2.68 -5.08
C ASP A 73 5.73 -3.81 -5.82
N GLU A 74 6.30 -5.02 -5.77
CA GLU A 74 5.74 -6.22 -6.41
C GLU A 74 6.12 -7.47 -5.60
N VAL A 75 5.24 -8.47 -5.66
CA VAL A 75 5.46 -9.77 -5.01
C VAL A 75 6.41 -10.62 -5.84
N LEU A 76 7.68 -10.73 -5.41
CA LEU A 76 8.67 -11.51 -6.14
C LEU A 76 8.35 -13.01 -6.08
N VAL A 77 8.14 -13.52 -4.86
CA VAL A 77 7.74 -14.91 -4.57
C VAL A 77 6.77 -14.96 -3.39
N ASP A 78 5.74 -15.79 -3.51
CA ASP A 78 4.83 -16.17 -2.43
C ASP A 78 4.19 -17.55 -2.68
N ALA A 79 3.31 -17.97 -1.77
CA ALA A 79 2.56 -19.23 -1.88
C ALA A 79 1.27 -19.14 -2.73
N SER A 80 1.00 -18.02 -3.42
CA SER A 80 -0.23 -17.84 -4.22
C SER A 80 -0.15 -18.44 -5.62
N GLY A 81 1.07 -18.64 -6.13
CA GLY A 81 1.33 -19.01 -7.53
C GLY A 81 1.30 -17.83 -8.51
N ASN A 82 0.85 -16.64 -8.08
CA ASN A 82 0.69 -15.45 -8.92
C ASN A 82 1.84 -14.42 -8.79
N SER A 83 2.94 -14.77 -8.12
CA SER A 83 4.10 -13.89 -7.96
C SER A 83 4.81 -13.59 -9.29
N PHE A 84 5.59 -12.51 -9.33
CA PHE A 84 6.30 -12.03 -10.51
C PHE A 84 7.16 -13.11 -11.17
N LEU A 85 8.02 -13.81 -10.40
CA LEU A 85 8.89 -14.84 -10.97
C LEU A 85 8.12 -16.05 -11.50
N ASN A 86 7.01 -16.44 -10.85
CA ASN A 86 6.17 -17.54 -11.31
C ASN A 86 5.49 -17.20 -12.64
N LYS A 87 4.89 -16.01 -12.74
CA LYS A 87 4.32 -15.49 -14.00
C LYS A 87 5.37 -15.41 -15.12
N LEU A 88 6.56 -14.91 -14.80
CA LEU A 88 7.65 -14.77 -15.74
C LEU A 88 8.13 -16.14 -16.27
N GLY A 89 8.24 -17.13 -15.39
CA GLY A 89 8.54 -18.53 -15.76
C GLY A 89 7.45 -19.17 -16.64
N LEU A 90 6.17 -18.93 -16.35
CA LEU A 90 5.06 -19.40 -17.18
C LEU A 90 5.09 -18.76 -18.59
N ASN A 91 5.37 -17.46 -18.67
CA ASN A 91 5.49 -16.78 -19.97
C ASN A 91 6.67 -17.33 -20.79
N LEU A 92 7.82 -17.58 -20.17
CA LEU A 92 8.96 -18.23 -20.83
C LEU A 92 8.65 -19.66 -21.27
N ALA A 93 7.87 -20.42 -20.49
CA ALA A 93 7.42 -21.76 -20.86
C ALA A 93 6.65 -21.78 -22.19
N THR A 94 5.93 -20.70 -22.54
CA THR A 94 5.26 -20.60 -23.85
C THR A 94 6.25 -20.63 -25.01
N ILE A 95 7.40 -19.95 -24.87
CA ILE A 95 8.46 -19.92 -25.91
C ILE A 95 9.18 -21.27 -26.01
N TYR A 96 9.43 -21.95 -24.88
CA TYR A 96 10.02 -23.29 -24.91
C TYR A 96 9.13 -24.32 -25.63
N ASN A 97 7.83 -24.04 -25.70
CA ASN A 97 6.78 -24.85 -26.34
C ASN A 97 6.36 -24.33 -27.74
N SER A 98 6.94 -23.22 -28.23
CA SER A 98 6.70 -22.67 -29.57
C SER A 98 7.86 -22.95 -30.54
N ASP A 99 7.84 -22.31 -31.71
CA ASP A 99 9.06 -22.17 -32.51
C ASP A 99 10.14 -21.46 -31.68
N ARG A 100 11.37 -21.98 -31.73
CA ARG A 100 12.52 -21.48 -30.98
C ARG A 100 13.39 -20.52 -31.81
N GLY A 101 12.98 -20.16 -33.02
CA GLY A 101 13.64 -19.14 -33.84
C GLY A 101 13.89 -17.82 -33.10
N ASP A 102 12.96 -17.40 -32.23
CA ASP A 102 13.10 -16.19 -31.41
C ASP A 102 14.22 -16.26 -30.36
N MET A 103 14.74 -17.45 -30.05
CA MET A 103 15.86 -17.64 -29.11
C MET A 103 17.23 -17.31 -29.72
N ALA A 104 17.31 -17.08 -31.04
CA ALA A 104 18.58 -16.89 -31.74
C ALA A 104 19.30 -15.56 -31.45
N GLY A 105 18.66 -14.61 -30.74
CA GLY A 105 19.26 -13.31 -30.41
C GLY A 105 20.06 -13.33 -29.10
N ASP A 106 21.28 -12.77 -29.12
CA ASP A 106 22.16 -12.66 -27.93
C ASP A 106 21.47 -12.01 -26.71
N ARG A 107 20.56 -11.05 -26.95
CA ARG A 107 19.75 -10.42 -25.89
C ARG A 107 18.86 -11.42 -25.16
N PHE A 108 18.25 -12.36 -25.89
CA PHE A 108 17.43 -13.42 -25.30
C PHE A 108 18.28 -14.36 -24.44
N VAL A 109 19.49 -14.72 -24.89
CA VAL A 109 20.43 -15.54 -24.12
C VAL A 109 20.88 -14.84 -22.83
N ALA A 110 21.27 -13.57 -22.92
CA ALA A 110 21.67 -12.78 -21.74
C ALA A 110 20.52 -12.61 -20.73
N TRP A 111 19.31 -12.35 -21.21
CA TRP A 111 18.14 -12.17 -20.36
C TRP A 111 17.66 -13.49 -19.74
N THR A 112 17.61 -14.60 -20.49
CA THR A 112 17.24 -15.91 -19.92
C THR A 112 18.27 -16.42 -18.93
N SER A 113 19.57 -16.19 -19.17
CA SER A 113 20.63 -16.41 -18.16
C SER A 113 20.36 -15.63 -16.87
N ALA A 114 20.03 -14.34 -16.96
CA ALA A 114 19.67 -13.54 -15.79
C ALA A 114 18.42 -14.07 -15.07
N HIS A 115 17.42 -14.60 -15.80
CA HIS A 115 16.22 -15.22 -15.25
C HIS A 115 16.57 -16.47 -14.43
N TYR A 116 17.37 -17.38 -14.99
CA TYR A 116 17.82 -18.57 -14.28
C TYR A 116 18.66 -18.23 -13.05
N HIS A 117 19.57 -17.26 -13.13
CA HIS A 117 20.35 -16.83 -11.95
C HIS A 117 19.47 -16.20 -10.86
N THR A 118 18.48 -15.40 -11.25
CA THR A 118 17.47 -14.83 -10.34
C THR A 118 16.68 -15.94 -9.65
N GLN A 119 16.09 -16.87 -10.41
CA GLN A 119 15.32 -17.98 -9.86
C GLN A 119 16.16 -18.87 -8.92
N ASN A 120 17.40 -19.18 -9.30
CA ASN A 120 18.30 -19.99 -8.47
C ASN A 120 18.73 -19.26 -7.19
N ALA A 121 18.98 -17.94 -7.26
CA ALA A 121 19.27 -17.13 -6.08
C ALA A 121 18.07 -17.09 -5.13
N THR A 122 16.87 -16.80 -5.65
CA THR A 122 15.64 -16.76 -4.86
C THR A 122 15.31 -18.11 -4.24
N ASN A 123 15.44 -19.22 -4.97
CA ASN A 123 15.19 -20.57 -4.43
C ASN A 123 16.12 -20.90 -3.24
N ARG A 124 17.39 -20.49 -3.29
CA ARG A 124 18.36 -20.67 -2.19
C ARG A 124 18.09 -19.74 -1.01
N ILE A 125 17.78 -18.47 -1.27
CA ILE A 125 17.33 -17.50 -0.26
C ILE A 125 16.14 -18.08 0.51
N TYR A 126 15.14 -18.62 -0.21
CA TYR A 126 13.99 -19.28 0.39
C TYR A 126 14.34 -20.54 1.17
N HIS A 127 15.30 -21.35 0.70
CA HIS A 127 15.79 -22.51 1.45
C HIS A 127 16.36 -22.07 2.80
N LEU A 128 17.29 -21.11 2.81
CA LEU A 128 17.92 -20.58 4.03
C LEU A 128 16.89 -19.97 5.00
N LEU A 129 15.91 -19.20 4.50
CA LEU A 129 14.84 -18.60 5.30
C LEU A 129 13.83 -19.62 5.87
N LEU A 130 13.78 -20.83 5.30
CA LEU A 130 12.96 -21.95 5.78
C LEU A 130 13.72 -22.87 6.74
N THR A 131 15.03 -23.04 6.57
CA THR A 131 15.86 -23.94 7.38
C THR A 131 16.46 -23.26 8.62
N HIS A 132 16.68 -21.94 8.59
CA HIS A 132 17.37 -21.21 9.67
C HIS A 132 16.51 -20.11 10.30
N SER A 133 15.83 -20.41 11.41
CA SER A 133 15.04 -19.42 12.15
C SER A 133 15.86 -18.26 12.69
N GLN A 134 17.11 -18.51 13.10
CA GLN A 134 18.05 -17.47 13.53
C GLN A 134 18.34 -16.44 12.44
N LEU A 135 18.44 -16.86 11.17
CA LEU A 135 18.63 -15.95 10.03
C LEU A 135 17.41 -15.04 9.83
N VAL A 136 16.19 -15.55 10.04
CA VAL A 136 14.96 -14.75 9.96
C VAL A 136 14.88 -13.75 11.12
N GLU A 137 15.28 -14.15 12.34
CA GLU A 137 15.37 -13.25 13.50
C GLU A 137 16.44 -12.17 13.32
N TRP A 138 17.61 -12.54 12.79
CA TRP A 138 18.66 -11.58 12.42
C TRP A 138 18.14 -10.62 11.37
N LEU A 139 17.60 -11.11 10.24
CA LEU A 139 17.08 -10.27 9.15
C LEU A 139 16.06 -9.24 9.64
N GLY A 140 15.09 -9.68 10.45
CA GLY A 140 14.05 -8.83 11.03
C GLY A 140 12.99 -8.36 10.01
N SER A 141 12.27 -7.29 10.37
CA SER A 141 11.18 -6.72 9.56
C SER A 141 11.60 -5.53 8.69
N LEU A 142 12.89 -5.23 8.58
CA LEU A 142 13.38 -4.08 7.81
C LEU A 142 13.70 -4.48 6.36
N PRO A 143 13.54 -3.55 5.40
CA PRO A 143 14.08 -3.72 4.06
C PRO A 143 15.58 -3.99 4.05
N PHE A 144 16.01 -4.81 3.08
CA PHE A 144 17.41 -5.18 2.94
C PHE A 144 17.86 -5.26 1.47
N THR A 145 19.15 -5.06 1.26
CA THR A 145 19.87 -5.16 -0.01
C THR A 145 21.16 -5.94 0.22
N GLY A 146 21.85 -6.38 -0.83
CA GLY A 146 23.17 -7.00 -0.65
C GLY A 146 24.10 -6.08 0.15
N ARG A 147 24.15 -4.79 -0.21
CA ARG A 147 24.96 -3.77 0.47
C ARG A 147 24.58 -3.59 1.94
N SER A 148 23.28 -3.54 2.27
CA SER A 148 22.86 -3.32 3.67
C SER A 148 23.15 -4.53 4.57
N LEU A 149 23.09 -5.74 4.03
CA LEU A 149 23.44 -6.97 4.74
C LEU A 149 24.96 -7.04 5.01
N PHE A 150 25.80 -6.76 4.01
CA PHE A 150 27.25 -6.67 4.22
C PHE A 150 27.62 -5.55 5.21
N ALA A 151 27.03 -4.36 5.09
CA ALA A 151 27.26 -3.26 6.03
C ALA A 151 26.86 -3.63 7.46
N ARG A 152 25.79 -4.42 7.61
CA ARG A 152 25.36 -4.96 8.91
C ARG A 152 26.34 -5.99 9.45
N ILE A 153 26.79 -6.96 8.64
CA ILE A 153 27.79 -7.96 9.05
C ILE A 153 29.08 -7.26 9.49
N ILE A 154 29.55 -6.28 8.72
CA ILE A 154 30.74 -5.48 9.05
C ILE A 154 30.55 -4.69 10.35
N ARG A 155 29.37 -4.10 10.58
CA ARG A 155 29.05 -3.45 11.87
C ARG A 155 29.06 -4.46 13.02
N ASP A 156 28.40 -5.61 12.86
CA ASP A 156 28.26 -6.62 13.91
C ASP A 156 29.62 -7.27 14.26
N LEU A 157 30.62 -7.22 13.35
CA LEU A 157 32.02 -7.61 13.56
C LEU A 157 32.90 -6.52 14.20
N VAL A 158 32.81 -5.27 13.73
CA VAL A 158 33.67 -4.15 14.20
C VAL A 158 33.17 -3.54 15.51
N ASP A 159 31.84 -3.50 15.68
CA ASP A 159 31.14 -2.95 16.84
C ASP A 159 30.19 -4.04 17.40
N PRO A 160 30.71 -5.16 17.94
CA PRO A 160 29.86 -6.21 18.49
C PRO A 160 28.97 -5.62 19.59
N PRO A 161 27.63 -5.86 19.55
CA PRO A 161 26.70 -5.22 20.48
C PRO A 161 27.04 -5.64 21.91
N GLU A 162 27.18 -4.67 22.83
CA GLU A 162 27.47 -4.97 24.24
C GLU A 162 26.43 -5.93 24.84
N ILE A 163 26.80 -7.20 24.98
CA ILE A 163 25.98 -8.23 25.60
C ILE A 163 26.11 -8.13 27.12
N THR A 164 25.59 -7.04 27.71
CA THR A 164 25.31 -7.02 29.14
C THR A 164 24.14 -7.96 29.42
N VAL A 165 24.42 -9.20 29.84
CA VAL A 165 23.44 -10.14 30.39
C VAL A 165 23.03 -9.72 31.81
N ALA A 166 22.51 -8.50 31.93
CA ALA A 166 21.62 -8.14 33.02
C ALA A 166 20.17 -8.43 32.56
N PRO A 167 19.27 -8.92 33.42
CA PRO A 167 17.86 -9.01 33.08
C PRO A 167 17.37 -7.58 32.79
N LYS A 168 17.13 -7.28 31.50
CA LYS A 168 16.62 -5.97 31.08
C LYS A 168 15.39 -5.65 31.93
N PRO A 169 15.33 -4.48 32.60
CA PRO A 169 14.08 -4.08 33.22
C PRO A 169 12.97 -4.10 32.16
N LYS A 170 11.72 -4.35 32.58
CA LYS A 170 10.55 -4.28 31.68
C LYS A 170 10.30 -2.82 31.30
N LEU A 171 11.16 -2.28 30.44
CA LEU A 171 11.04 -0.97 29.83
C LEU A 171 9.80 -0.95 28.96
N ASN A 172 9.02 0.13 29.08
CA ASN A 172 7.85 0.33 28.23
C ASN A 172 8.31 0.67 26.80
N ARG A 173 7.43 0.47 25.80
CA ARG A 173 7.72 0.67 24.36
C ARG A 173 8.39 2.04 24.09
N GLN A 174 7.91 3.11 24.76
CA GLN A 174 8.48 4.46 24.70
C GLN A 174 9.93 4.55 25.22
N GLN A 175 10.29 3.86 26.30
CA GLN A 175 11.64 3.92 26.87
C GLN A 175 12.66 3.21 25.97
N ILE A 176 12.25 2.11 25.33
CA ILE A 176 13.05 1.40 24.32
C ILE A 176 13.24 2.27 23.07
N MET A 177 12.23 3.06 22.69
CA MET A 177 12.32 4.05 21.60
C MET A 177 13.30 5.18 21.95
N GLU A 178 13.21 5.74 23.17
CA GLU A 178 14.10 6.81 23.64
C GLU A 178 15.58 6.37 23.66
N GLU A 179 15.87 5.19 24.21
CA GLU A 179 17.24 4.63 24.25
C GLU A 179 17.79 4.33 22.85
N ARG A 180 16.96 3.81 21.93
CA ARG A 180 17.38 3.59 20.54
C ARG A 180 17.61 4.90 19.80
N ARG A 181 16.72 5.90 19.98
CA ARG A 181 16.85 7.21 19.35
C ARG A 181 18.12 7.92 19.81
N LYS A 182 18.41 7.90 21.13
CA LYS A 182 19.69 8.40 21.66
C LYS A 182 20.90 7.69 21.10
N ARG A 183 20.92 6.35 21.08
CA ARG A 183 22.05 5.58 20.48
C ARG A 183 22.27 5.88 19.00
N ILE A 184 21.23 6.22 18.23
CA ILE A 184 21.37 6.61 16.82
C ILE A 184 21.94 8.03 16.68
N ILE A 185 21.48 8.97 17.50
CA ILE A 185 21.93 10.37 17.51
C ILE A 185 23.38 10.49 18.05
N GLU A 186 23.68 9.82 19.16
CA GLU A 186 25.00 9.82 19.81
C GLU A 186 26.08 9.14 18.95
N ALA A 187 25.71 8.23 18.04
CA ALA A 187 26.64 7.50 17.19
C ALA A 187 27.23 8.31 16.01
N ASP A 188 26.72 9.52 15.73
CA ASP A 188 27.11 10.29 14.53
C ASP A 188 27.76 11.66 14.82
N LEU A 189 28.01 11.99 16.10
CA LEU A 189 28.77 13.17 16.49
C LEU A 189 30.29 12.86 16.50
N ALA A 190 30.92 13.22 15.37
CA ALA A 190 32.34 13.05 15.00
C ALA A 190 32.77 11.64 14.52
N PRO A 191 33.61 11.54 13.47
CA PRO A 191 33.94 10.26 12.84
C PRO A 191 34.98 9.45 13.65
N THR A 192 34.49 8.47 14.41
CA THR A 192 35.30 7.44 15.07
C THR A 192 36.12 6.60 14.08
N GLU A 193 37.25 6.05 14.56
CA GLU A 193 38.14 5.19 13.78
C GLU A 193 37.42 3.94 13.23
N GLN A 194 36.52 3.36 14.02
CA GLN A 194 35.60 2.29 13.62
C GLN A 194 34.78 2.65 12.38
N ARG A 195 34.24 3.88 12.26
CA ARG A 195 33.52 4.32 11.04
C ARG A 195 34.43 4.33 9.81
N ARG A 196 35.72 4.66 9.96
CA ARG A 196 36.72 4.59 8.87
C ARG A 196 37.14 3.16 8.54
N GLN A 197 37.14 2.24 9.50
CA GLN A 197 37.39 0.81 9.25
C GLN A 197 36.21 0.17 8.51
N ARG A 198 34.98 0.34 9.01
CA ARG A 198 33.74 -0.13 8.35
C ARG A 198 33.63 0.38 6.91
N LYS A 199 33.98 1.65 6.66
CA LYS A 199 34.00 2.19 5.29
C LYS A 199 35.02 1.47 4.39
N ARG A 200 36.28 1.30 4.83
CA ARG A 200 37.32 0.59 4.05
C ARG A 200 36.89 -0.84 3.68
N MET A 201 36.32 -1.57 4.64
CA MET A 201 35.78 -2.92 4.40
C MET A 201 34.62 -2.92 3.39
N MET A 202 33.76 -1.90 3.39
CA MET A 202 32.70 -1.75 2.38
C MET A 202 33.23 -1.37 1.00
N ASP A 203 34.21 -0.47 0.92
CA ASP A 203 34.82 -0.01 -0.33
C ASP A 203 35.51 -1.18 -1.08
N GLU A 204 36.07 -2.17 -0.38
CA GLU A 204 36.59 -3.41 -0.96
C GLU A 204 35.51 -4.29 -1.62
N LEU A 205 34.30 -4.27 -1.08
CA LEU A 205 33.17 -5.07 -1.57
C LEU A 205 32.45 -4.44 -2.77
N ASP A 206 32.71 -3.16 -3.09
CA ASP A 206 31.99 -2.41 -4.13
C ASP A 206 32.07 -3.07 -5.51
N GLY A 207 33.23 -3.60 -5.90
CA GLY A 207 33.40 -4.30 -7.18
C GLY A 207 32.51 -5.55 -7.29
N PHE A 208 32.38 -6.30 -6.19
CA PHE A 208 31.49 -7.45 -6.09
C PHE A 208 30.02 -7.02 -6.09
N LEU A 209 29.65 -6.05 -5.25
CA LEU A 209 28.27 -5.56 -5.14
C LEU A 209 27.72 -5.01 -6.46
N GLN A 210 28.56 -4.36 -7.27
CA GLN A 210 28.17 -3.89 -8.61
C GLN A 210 28.13 -5.02 -9.67
N TYR A 211 28.99 -6.03 -9.56
CA TYR A 211 29.17 -7.06 -10.59
C TYR A 211 29.30 -8.49 -10.03
N PRO A 212 28.31 -9.00 -9.27
CA PRO A 212 28.48 -10.18 -8.41
C PRO A 212 28.73 -11.50 -9.13
N LEU A 213 28.51 -11.60 -10.44
CA LEU A 213 28.86 -12.77 -11.27
C LEU A 213 29.92 -12.47 -12.34
N ASN A 214 30.70 -11.39 -12.20
CA ASN A 214 31.76 -11.04 -13.14
C ASN A 214 33.14 -11.13 -12.47
N ARG A 215 33.79 -12.29 -12.62
CA ARG A 215 35.13 -12.61 -12.09
C ARG A 215 36.17 -11.50 -12.30
N ARG A 216 36.11 -10.76 -13.41
CA ARG A 216 37.07 -9.67 -13.73
C ARG A 216 36.81 -8.36 -12.98
N ARG A 217 35.60 -8.15 -12.45
CA ARG A 217 35.19 -6.89 -11.78
C ARG A 217 34.84 -7.08 -10.30
N GLY A 218 34.24 -8.21 -9.94
CA GLY A 218 33.88 -8.57 -8.57
C GLY A 218 34.82 -9.57 -7.88
N GLY A 219 35.93 -9.95 -8.53
CA GLY A 219 37.02 -10.72 -7.94
C GLY A 219 36.60 -12.10 -7.40
N GLU A 220 37.30 -12.55 -6.35
CA GLU A 220 37.13 -13.85 -5.70
C GLU A 220 35.69 -14.06 -5.17
N LEU A 221 35.03 -13.01 -4.68
CA LEU A 221 33.62 -13.08 -4.27
C LEU A 221 32.67 -13.40 -5.42
N SER A 222 33.01 -13.02 -6.67
CA SER A 222 32.22 -13.43 -7.84
C SER A 222 32.44 -14.89 -8.24
N ASP A 223 33.61 -15.45 -7.96
CA ASP A 223 33.84 -16.90 -8.10
C ASP A 223 33.05 -17.66 -7.03
N LEU A 224 33.13 -17.22 -5.78
CA LEU A 224 32.38 -17.78 -4.65
C LEU A 224 30.86 -17.71 -4.89
N ALA A 225 30.34 -16.58 -5.38
CA ALA A 225 28.94 -16.40 -5.73
C ALA A 225 28.46 -17.30 -6.89
N LEU A 226 29.36 -17.71 -7.79
CA LEU A 226 29.09 -18.67 -8.86
C LEU A 226 29.17 -20.14 -8.41
N THR A 227 29.93 -20.44 -7.34
CA THR A 227 29.99 -21.78 -6.72
C THR A 227 28.81 -22.00 -5.77
N ILE A 228 28.42 -20.96 -5.03
CA ILE A 228 27.03 -20.74 -4.60
C ILE A 228 26.17 -20.55 -5.89
N LEU A 229 24.84 -20.56 -5.84
CA LEU A 229 23.95 -20.75 -7.02
C LEU A 229 24.03 -22.15 -7.66
N THR A 230 25.21 -22.77 -7.78
CA THR A 230 25.37 -24.12 -8.36
C THR A 230 25.61 -25.26 -7.36
N ALA A 231 26.16 -25.02 -6.16
CA ALA A 231 26.43 -26.04 -5.14
C ALA A 231 25.21 -26.91 -4.78
N GLU A 232 25.35 -28.23 -4.69
CA GLU A 232 24.21 -29.15 -4.56
C GLU A 232 23.46 -29.03 -3.22
N ASN A 233 24.12 -28.51 -2.19
CA ASN A 233 23.57 -28.36 -0.84
C ASN A 233 24.30 -27.24 -0.07
N ASP A 234 23.72 -26.80 1.06
CA ASP A 234 24.29 -25.71 1.87
C ASP A 234 25.64 -26.06 2.50
N ARG A 235 25.92 -27.33 2.83
CA ARG A 235 27.24 -27.69 3.41
C ARG A 235 28.38 -27.43 2.42
N GLN A 236 28.15 -27.73 1.14
CA GLN A 236 29.10 -27.39 0.08
C GLN A 236 29.25 -25.88 -0.09
N ALA A 237 28.14 -25.12 -0.04
CA ALA A 237 28.20 -23.65 -0.14
C ALA A 237 28.97 -23.03 1.04
N LEU A 238 28.72 -23.47 2.27
CA LEU A 238 29.42 -23.01 3.47
C LEU A 238 30.92 -23.35 3.43
N ALA A 239 31.28 -24.57 3.02
CA ALA A 239 32.68 -25.03 2.93
C ALA A 239 33.56 -24.20 1.98
N GLU A 240 32.98 -23.56 0.97
CA GLU A 240 33.67 -22.64 0.05
C GLU A 240 33.77 -21.21 0.62
N ILE A 241 32.81 -20.81 1.47
CA ILE A 241 32.82 -19.49 2.13
C ILE A 241 33.81 -19.48 3.30
N THR A 242 33.95 -20.59 4.06
CA THR A 242 34.83 -20.65 5.24
C THR A 242 36.24 -20.12 4.99
N PRO A 243 37.01 -20.62 4.00
CA PRO A 243 38.40 -20.19 3.81
C PRO A 243 38.51 -18.77 3.27
N TRP A 244 37.46 -18.24 2.62
CA TRP A 244 37.39 -16.84 2.24
C TRP A 244 37.15 -15.94 3.47
N CYS A 245 36.22 -16.34 4.35
CA CYS A 245 35.88 -15.61 5.57
C CYS A 245 37.08 -15.53 6.53
N GLU A 246 37.81 -16.62 6.76
CA GLU A 246 39.01 -16.65 7.62
C GLU A 246 40.07 -15.65 7.13
N ARG A 247 40.42 -15.70 5.84
CA ARG A 247 41.40 -14.78 5.23
C ARG A 247 40.94 -13.32 5.25
N TRP A 248 39.64 -13.07 5.10
CA TRP A 248 39.09 -11.71 5.14
C TRP A 248 39.11 -11.12 6.55
N LEU A 249 38.80 -11.92 7.59
CA LEU A 249 38.94 -11.51 8.99
C LEU A 249 40.41 -11.23 9.35
N GLU A 250 41.33 -12.11 8.94
CA GLU A 250 42.78 -11.94 9.15
C GLU A 250 43.30 -10.66 8.49
N THR A 251 42.89 -10.38 7.25
CA THR A 251 43.28 -9.17 6.49
C THR A 251 42.86 -7.88 7.19
N HIS A 252 41.72 -7.88 7.88
CA HIS A 252 41.18 -6.72 8.61
C HIS A 252 41.56 -6.67 10.10
N TYR A 253 42.42 -7.58 10.55
CA TYR A 253 42.85 -7.74 11.95
C TYR A 253 41.69 -7.95 12.93
N ILE A 254 40.63 -8.65 12.49
CA ILE A 254 39.46 -8.98 13.32
C ILE A 254 39.68 -10.34 13.95
N SER A 255 39.52 -10.44 15.27
CA SER A 255 39.59 -11.71 15.99
C SER A 255 38.55 -12.70 15.46
N LEU A 256 38.96 -13.95 15.23
CA LEU A 256 38.05 -15.04 14.87
C LEU A 256 36.97 -15.20 15.96
N PRO A 257 35.67 -15.17 15.61
CA PRO A 257 34.58 -15.45 16.54
C PRO A 257 34.64 -16.87 17.10
N ASP A 258 33.83 -17.16 18.12
CA ASP A 258 33.62 -18.55 18.56
C ASP A 258 32.93 -19.40 17.48
N GLU A 259 32.98 -20.72 17.61
CA GLU A 259 32.48 -21.67 16.61
C GLU A 259 31.01 -21.41 16.22
N ALA A 260 30.15 -21.05 17.18
CA ALA A 260 28.74 -20.78 16.92
C ALA A 260 28.51 -19.43 16.24
N GLN A 261 29.22 -18.37 16.69
CA GLN A 261 29.21 -17.06 16.05
C GLN A 261 29.78 -17.12 14.63
N PHE A 262 30.79 -17.97 14.39
CA PHE A 262 31.41 -18.14 13.09
C PHE A 262 30.52 -18.90 12.12
N GLU A 263 29.80 -19.94 12.57
CA GLU A 263 28.74 -20.56 11.77
C GLU A 263 27.63 -19.56 11.40
N GLU A 264 27.22 -18.68 12.33
CA GLU A 264 26.23 -17.64 12.06
C GLU A 264 26.76 -16.62 11.03
N LEU A 265 28.02 -16.18 11.18
CA LEU A 265 28.69 -15.26 10.26
C LEU A 265 28.73 -15.80 8.83
N ILE A 266 29.20 -17.03 8.63
CA ILE A 266 29.31 -17.65 7.29
C ILE A 266 27.92 -17.82 6.66
N ARG A 267 26.91 -18.18 7.45
CA ARG A 267 25.51 -18.29 7.00
C ARG A 267 24.91 -16.93 6.61
N ASN A 268 25.19 -15.89 7.38
CA ASN A 268 24.79 -14.51 7.07
C ASN A 268 25.52 -13.98 5.82
N LEU A 269 26.80 -14.34 5.62
CA LEU A 269 27.56 -14.06 4.40
C LEU A 269 27.01 -14.81 3.18
N GLN A 270 26.68 -16.10 3.29
CA GLN A 270 26.01 -16.87 2.23
C GLN A 270 24.74 -16.17 1.75
N PHE A 271 23.92 -15.72 2.72
CA PHE A 271 22.69 -14.99 2.45
C PHE A 271 22.97 -13.63 1.78
N ALA A 272 23.91 -12.84 2.29
CA ALA A 272 24.28 -11.54 1.72
C ALA A 272 24.82 -11.65 0.28
N ILE A 273 25.64 -12.66 -0.01
CA ILE A 273 26.13 -12.98 -1.36
C ILE A 273 24.96 -13.31 -2.30
N LEU A 274 24.05 -14.19 -1.89
CA LEU A 274 22.88 -14.56 -2.68
C LEU A 274 21.95 -13.36 -2.96
N VAL A 275 21.74 -12.48 -1.97
CA VAL A 275 20.93 -11.27 -2.13
C VAL A 275 21.62 -10.28 -3.07
N ALA A 276 22.95 -10.13 -3.01
CA ALA A 276 23.68 -9.29 -3.96
C ALA A 276 23.56 -9.81 -5.42
N VAL A 277 23.62 -11.12 -5.63
CA VAL A 277 23.32 -11.73 -6.94
C VAL A 277 21.89 -11.44 -7.37
N LEU A 278 20.92 -11.65 -6.46
CA LEU A 278 19.49 -11.46 -6.76
C LEU A 278 19.22 -10.01 -7.18
N ASP A 279 19.70 -9.03 -6.43
CA ASP A 279 19.58 -7.60 -6.71
C ASP A 279 20.10 -7.26 -8.12
N ASN A 280 21.34 -7.67 -8.42
CA ASN A 280 21.97 -7.42 -9.72
C ASN A 280 21.24 -8.07 -10.90
N ARG A 281 20.81 -9.33 -10.75
CA ARG A 281 20.19 -10.10 -11.83
C ARG A 281 18.72 -9.71 -12.04
N LEU A 282 17.97 -9.48 -10.96
CA LEU A 282 16.60 -8.96 -11.03
C LEU A 282 16.57 -7.54 -11.60
N GLY A 283 17.51 -6.67 -11.18
CA GLY A 283 17.67 -5.33 -11.75
C GLY A 283 17.90 -5.39 -13.27
N PHE A 284 18.80 -6.26 -13.74
CA PHE A 284 19.01 -6.48 -15.17
C PHE A 284 17.75 -7.01 -15.88
N LEU A 285 17.01 -7.95 -15.28
CA LEU A 285 15.77 -8.48 -15.87
C LEU A 285 14.73 -7.40 -16.06
N VAL A 286 14.44 -6.63 -15.01
CA VAL A 286 13.43 -5.56 -15.01
C VAL A 286 13.82 -4.48 -16.03
N ASP A 287 15.08 -4.04 -16.03
CA ASP A 287 15.58 -2.98 -16.93
C ASP A 287 15.54 -3.37 -18.42
N ASN A 288 15.51 -4.66 -18.74
CA ASN A 288 15.53 -5.19 -20.11
C ASN A 288 14.26 -6.01 -20.44
N LEU A 289 13.21 -5.97 -19.61
CA LEU A 289 11.98 -6.75 -19.83
C LEU A 289 11.13 -6.18 -20.99
N SER A 290 11.15 -4.87 -21.21
CA SER A 290 10.44 -4.20 -22.33
C SER A 290 10.97 -4.64 -23.70
N ASP A 291 12.27 -4.89 -23.82
CA ASP A 291 12.95 -5.41 -25.02
C ASP A 291 12.37 -6.76 -25.48
N LEU A 292 11.84 -7.57 -24.55
CA LEU A 292 11.23 -8.87 -24.82
C LEU A 292 9.72 -8.82 -25.08
N GLY A 293 9.06 -7.65 -25.02
CA GLY A 293 7.63 -7.52 -25.30
C GLY A 293 7.20 -7.89 -26.74
N ARG A 294 8.16 -8.15 -27.63
CA ARG A 294 7.93 -8.70 -28.97
C ARG A 294 7.90 -10.23 -29.03
N VAL A 295 8.45 -10.90 -28.01
CA VAL A 295 8.68 -12.35 -27.96
C VAL A 295 7.89 -13.01 -26.82
N MET A 296 7.68 -12.29 -25.70
CA MET A 296 6.82 -12.71 -24.60
C MET A 296 5.54 -11.87 -24.54
N ASN A 297 4.42 -12.52 -24.23
CA ASN A 297 3.21 -11.80 -23.84
C ASN A 297 3.37 -11.20 -22.43
N LEU A 298 3.55 -9.89 -22.34
CA LEU A 298 3.71 -9.17 -21.07
C LEU A 298 2.37 -8.69 -20.47
N HIS A 299 1.22 -9.08 -21.01
CA HIS A 299 -0.08 -8.56 -20.59
C HIS A 299 -0.51 -9.02 -19.18
N ASP A 300 -0.09 -10.23 -18.77
CA ASP A 300 -0.42 -10.81 -17.44
C ASP A 300 0.62 -10.48 -16.34
N LEU A 301 1.76 -9.89 -16.73
CA LEU A 301 2.78 -9.41 -15.80
C LEU A 301 2.40 -8.02 -15.28
N ASN A 302 2.57 -7.82 -13.97
CA ASN A 302 2.34 -6.50 -13.39
C ASN A 302 3.48 -5.57 -13.84
N GLN A 303 3.14 -4.48 -14.53
CA GLN A 303 4.13 -3.62 -15.20
C GLN A 303 4.67 -2.52 -14.27
N ASP A 304 4.19 -2.44 -13.03
CA ASP A 304 4.58 -1.44 -12.04
C ASP A 304 6.11 -1.48 -11.76
N LEU A 305 6.76 -2.65 -11.88
CA LEU A 305 8.24 -2.75 -11.84
C LEU A 305 8.95 -2.25 -13.10
N LEU A 306 8.33 -2.35 -14.28
CA LEU A 306 8.89 -1.84 -15.55
C LEU A 306 8.96 -0.32 -15.55
N HIS A 307 7.96 0.31 -14.94
CA HIS A 307 7.79 1.75 -14.90
C HIS A 307 8.65 2.38 -13.80
N ARG A 308 9.97 2.43 -14.04
CA ARG A 308 10.82 3.38 -13.33
C ARG A 308 10.27 4.80 -13.53
N PRO A 309 10.19 5.65 -12.49
CA PRO A 309 10.00 7.08 -12.66
C PRO A 309 10.92 7.62 -13.76
N PRO A 310 10.40 8.37 -14.75
CA PRO A 310 11.23 8.95 -15.78
C PRO A 310 12.36 9.77 -15.16
N LYS A 311 13.57 9.59 -15.69
CA LYS A 311 14.78 10.21 -15.14
C LYS A 311 14.69 11.74 -15.11
N ASP A 312 13.85 12.28 -15.97
CA ASP A 312 13.53 13.69 -16.16
C ASP A 312 12.94 14.32 -14.86
N PHE A 313 12.29 13.53 -14.00
CA PHE A 313 11.78 14.00 -12.70
C PHE A 313 12.81 13.99 -11.56
N LEU A 314 13.91 13.22 -11.68
CA LEU A 314 14.89 13.05 -10.60
C LEU A 314 15.59 14.36 -10.16
N PRO A 315 15.90 15.33 -11.06
CA PRO A 315 16.51 16.59 -10.64
C PRO A 315 15.55 17.58 -9.96
N VAL A 316 14.23 17.40 -10.12
CA VAL A 316 13.21 18.39 -9.74
C VAL A 316 12.29 17.95 -8.61
N LEU A 317 12.34 16.68 -8.21
CA LEU A 317 11.61 16.16 -7.06
C LEU A 317 12.56 15.83 -5.90
N PRO A 318 12.12 15.95 -4.64
CA PRO A 318 12.90 15.50 -3.50
C PRO A 318 13.17 13.99 -3.60
N GLU A 319 14.44 13.61 -3.39
CA GLU A 319 14.82 12.21 -3.18
C GLU A 319 14.08 11.61 -1.97
N SER A 320 14.01 10.28 -1.92
CA SER A 320 13.49 9.56 -0.75
C SER A 320 14.19 10.04 0.54
N SER A 321 13.40 10.32 1.58
CA SER A 321 13.91 10.78 2.89
C SER A 321 14.84 9.79 3.59
N VAL A 322 14.78 8.51 3.20
CA VAL A 322 15.65 7.42 3.66
C VAL A 322 16.67 7.00 2.59
N GLY A 323 16.95 7.88 1.62
CA GLY A 323 17.77 7.61 0.45
C GLY A 323 17.08 6.68 -0.57
N ASN A 324 17.67 6.56 -1.75
CA ASN A 324 17.17 5.70 -2.81
C ASN A 324 17.26 4.21 -2.40
N ILE A 325 16.14 3.62 -2.01
CA ILE A 325 16.07 2.19 -1.66
C ILE A 325 15.64 1.40 -2.90
N LEU A 326 16.47 0.44 -3.30
CA LEU A 326 16.08 -0.66 -4.16
C LEU A 326 16.37 -1.94 -3.37
N GLY A 327 15.35 -2.71 -3.01
CA GLY A 327 15.57 -3.77 -2.04
C GLY A 327 14.41 -4.74 -1.88
N PHE A 328 14.61 -5.62 -0.90
CA PHE A 328 13.73 -6.73 -0.60
C PHE A 328 13.15 -6.59 0.79
N LEU A 329 11.94 -7.13 0.97
CA LEU A 329 11.29 -7.23 2.27
C LEU A 329 10.71 -8.63 2.45
N TYR A 330 11.15 -9.35 3.47
CA TYR A 330 10.66 -10.69 3.77
C TYR A 330 9.61 -10.65 4.87
N LYS A 331 8.40 -11.13 4.57
CA LYS A 331 7.24 -11.15 5.46
C LYS A 331 6.92 -12.60 5.81
N GLN A 332 7.23 -13.01 7.03
CA GLN A 332 7.01 -14.38 7.48
C GLN A 332 5.52 -14.72 7.58
N GLU A 333 5.09 -15.87 7.05
CA GLU A 333 3.73 -16.35 7.27
C GLU A 333 3.51 -16.75 8.75
N ARG A 334 2.26 -16.63 9.24
CA ARG A 334 1.86 -17.02 10.61
C ARG A 334 2.07 -18.51 10.97
N SER A 335 2.54 -19.32 10.03
CA SER A 335 2.83 -20.74 10.25
C SER A 335 4.27 -21.03 9.83
N HIS A 336 5.09 -21.52 10.76
CA HIS A 336 6.47 -21.95 10.50
C HIS A 336 6.60 -23.08 9.45
N LYS A 337 5.49 -23.67 8.98
CA LYS A 337 5.46 -24.69 7.91
C LYS A 337 5.27 -24.12 6.50
N LYS A 338 5.07 -22.81 6.37
CA LYS A 338 4.91 -22.14 5.08
C LYS A 338 5.97 -21.08 4.90
N ALA A 339 6.43 -20.96 3.66
CA ALA A 339 7.37 -19.92 3.29
C ALA A 339 6.71 -18.54 3.37
N GLY A 340 7.47 -17.53 3.80
CA GLY A 340 7.02 -16.15 3.79
C GLY A 340 6.89 -15.58 2.38
N LYS A 341 6.42 -14.34 2.31
CA LYS A 341 6.35 -13.52 1.09
C LYS A 341 7.64 -12.72 0.97
N LEU A 342 8.28 -12.74 -0.20
CA LEU A 342 9.43 -11.89 -0.51
C LEU A 342 8.97 -10.84 -1.51
N ASP A 343 8.88 -9.61 -1.03
CA ASP A 343 8.53 -8.44 -1.84
C ASP A 343 9.81 -7.78 -2.36
N TYR A 344 9.75 -7.27 -3.59
CA TYR A 344 10.77 -6.41 -4.17
C TYR A 344 10.17 -5.03 -4.38
N PHE A 345 10.88 -4.00 -3.96
CA PHE A 345 10.39 -2.63 -4.11
C PHE A 345 11.52 -1.66 -4.43
N ARG A 346 11.11 -0.55 -5.02
CA ARG A 346 11.93 0.63 -5.28
C ARG A 346 11.29 1.81 -4.55
N TYR A 347 12.08 2.72 -4.01
CA TYR A 347 11.62 4.00 -3.47
C TYR A 347 12.65 5.06 -3.82
N VAL A 348 12.28 5.97 -4.73
CA VAL A 348 13.20 6.93 -5.37
C VAL A 348 12.97 8.35 -4.89
N GLY A 349 11.73 8.73 -4.63
CA GLY A 349 11.40 10.13 -4.36
C GLY A 349 10.04 10.33 -3.74
N VAL A 350 9.83 11.55 -3.25
CA VAL A 350 8.57 11.97 -2.65
C VAL A 350 7.58 12.30 -3.77
N GLY A 351 6.95 11.28 -4.36
CA GLY A 351 6.10 11.42 -5.54
C GLY A 351 4.99 12.47 -5.40
N ARG A 352 4.33 12.55 -4.24
CA ARG A 352 3.37 13.62 -3.91
C ARG A 352 3.90 15.04 -4.08
N ALA A 353 5.21 15.27 -3.96
CA ALA A 353 5.80 16.60 -4.18
C ALA A 353 5.59 17.09 -5.62
N LEU A 354 5.49 16.18 -6.61
CA LEU A 354 5.15 16.53 -8.00
C LEU A 354 3.79 17.21 -8.09
N LEU A 355 2.78 16.68 -7.37
CA LEU A 355 1.42 17.26 -7.35
C LEU A 355 1.40 18.63 -6.66
N LEU A 356 2.07 18.75 -5.51
CA LEU A 356 2.01 19.92 -4.65
C LEU A 356 2.85 21.09 -5.18
N ASN A 357 3.98 20.79 -5.85
CA ASN A 357 4.90 21.78 -6.39
C ASN A 357 4.82 21.93 -7.90
N PHE A 358 3.90 21.25 -8.59
CA PHE A 358 3.76 21.27 -10.05
C PHE A 358 3.90 22.67 -10.69
N PRO A 359 3.20 23.74 -10.25
CA PRO A 359 3.32 25.05 -10.89
C PRO A 359 4.71 25.71 -10.75
N LYS A 360 5.57 25.21 -9.85
CA LYS A 360 6.87 25.80 -9.50
C LYS A 360 8.06 24.90 -9.88
N LEU A 361 7.81 23.76 -10.53
CA LEU A 361 8.80 22.70 -10.76
C LEU A 361 10.08 23.18 -11.46
N PHE A 362 9.95 24.06 -12.46
CA PHE A 362 11.06 24.64 -13.23
C PHE A 362 11.27 26.15 -12.97
N ALA A 363 10.86 26.64 -11.78
CA ALA A 363 11.00 28.05 -11.43
C ALA A 363 12.46 28.53 -11.36
N VAL A 364 13.42 27.61 -11.16
CA VAL A 364 14.87 27.88 -11.17
C VAL A 364 15.36 28.25 -12.58
N ASP A 365 14.77 27.66 -13.61
CA ASP A 365 15.07 27.95 -15.02
C ASP A 365 14.35 29.22 -15.52
N GLY A 366 13.63 29.91 -14.63
CA GLY A 366 12.83 31.10 -14.95
C GLY A 366 11.53 30.79 -15.70
N TRP A 367 11.07 29.54 -15.68
CA TRP A 367 9.83 29.13 -16.35
C TRP A 367 8.63 29.26 -15.38
N GLU A 368 7.51 29.78 -15.89
CA GLU A 368 6.25 29.82 -15.17
C GLU A 368 5.40 28.60 -15.56
N GLY A 369 5.02 27.78 -14.58
CA GLY A 369 4.15 26.62 -14.80
C GLY A 369 2.67 26.98 -14.84
N PRO A 370 1.80 26.03 -15.25
CA PRO A 370 0.36 26.24 -15.34
C PRO A 370 -0.27 26.65 -14.00
N HIS A 371 -1.37 27.38 -14.07
CA HIS A 371 -2.24 27.63 -12.93
C HIS A 371 -2.94 26.32 -12.50
N THR A 372 -2.41 25.67 -11.47
CA THR A 372 -2.92 24.39 -10.96
C THR A 372 -4.08 24.56 -9.99
N VAL A 373 -5.18 23.84 -10.24
CA VAL A 373 -6.37 23.75 -9.38
C VAL A 373 -6.53 22.30 -8.90
N LEU A 374 -6.43 22.09 -7.59
CA LEU A 374 -6.64 20.78 -6.95
C LEU A 374 -8.07 20.70 -6.41
N ILE A 375 -8.79 19.65 -6.77
CA ILE A 375 -10.18 19.39 -6.35
C ILE A 375 -10.25 18.05 -5.63
N SER A 376 -10.91 18.00 -4.47
CA SER A 376 -11.21 16.76 -3.75
C SER A 376 -12.32 16.98 -2.73
N GLY A 377 -13.11 15.94 -2.46
CA GLY A 377 -14.10 15.90 -1.38
C GLY A 377 -13.59 15.37 -0.04
N THR A 378 -12.33 14.90 0.04
CA THR A 378 -11.77 14.25 1.25
C THR A 378 -10.31 14.62 1.56
N SER A 379 -9.73 15.61 0.87
CA SER A 379 -8.31 16.00 1.01
C SER A 379 -7.94 16.69 2.33
N TYR A 380 -8.91 17.18 3.10
CA TYR A 380 -8.67 17.83 4.38
C TYR A 380 -8.94 16.87 5.55
N ALA A 381 -8.12 15.82 5.62
CA ALA A 381 -8.17 14.77 6.63
C ALA A 381 -6.88 14.77 7.47
N PRO A 382 -6.62 15.77 8.34
CA PRO A 382 -5.29 16.09 8.88
C PRO A 382 -4.53 14.93 9.55
N GLY A 383 -5.22 13.94 10.11
CA GLY A 383 -4.59 12.74 10.66
C GLY A 383 -4.40 11.57 9.69
N SER A 384 -4.71 11.68 8.39
CA SER A 384 -4.47 10.62 7.39
C SER A 384 -3.30 10.99 6.45
N PRO A 385 -2.11 10.40 6.61
CA PRO A 385 -0.97 10.62 5.71
C PRO A 385 -1.22 10.25 4.25
N ALA A 386 -2.17 9.35 3.98
CA ALA A 386 -2.58 8.98 2.63
C ALA A 386 -3.43 10.08 1.97
N TYR A 387 -4.54 10.47 2.62
CA TYR A 387 -5.55 11.35 2.03
C TYR A 387 -5.35 12.84 2.31
N HIS A 388 -4.55 13.23 3.31
CA HIS A 388 -4.33 14.64 3.60
C HIS A 388 -3.43 15.30 2.56
N ILE A 389 -3.94 16.34 1.91
CA ILE A 389 -3.13 17.31 1.18
C ILE A 389 -2.66 18.37 2.17
N SER A 390 -1.34 18.53 2.31
CA SER A 390 -0.72 19.47 3.27
C SER A 390 -0.92 20.95 2.93
N ILE A 391 -1.36 21.26 1.71
CA ILE A 391 -1.80 22.60 1.31
C ILE A 391 -3.24 22.80 1.76
N LYS A 392 -3.48 23.78 2.65
CA LYS A 392 -4.84 24.10 3.13
C LYS A 392 -5.74 24.56 1.96
N PRO A 393 -6.97 24.03 1.82
CA PRO A 393 -7.92 24.48 0.81
C PRO A 393 -8.18 25.99 0.86
N THR A 394 -8.10 26.65 -0.30
CA THR A 394 -8.37 28.09 -0.45
C THR A 394 -9.85 28.41 -0.71
N MET A 395 -10.61 27.43 -1.22
CA MET A 395 -12.04 27.54 -1.49
C MET A 395 -12.76 26.27 -1.02
N LEU A 396 -13.97 26.45 -0.48
CA LEU A 396 -14.88 25.36 -0.12
C LEU A 396 -16.13 25.46 -1.02
N LEU A 397 -16.41 24.42 -1.79
CA LEU A 397 -17.62 24.35 -2.61
C LEU A 397 -18.77 23.75 -1.78
N GLN A 398 -19.66 24.60 -1.28
CA GLN A 398 -20.85 24.18 -0.53
C GLN A 398 -22.06 24.00 -1.45
N PRO A 399 -22.91 22.97 -1.23
CA PRO A 399 -24.13 22.79 -1.99
C PRO A 399 -25.16 23.88 -1.62
N ARG A 400 -25.71 24.57 -2.62
CA ARG A 400 -26.77 25.59 -2.40
C ARG A 400 -28.04 25.03 -1.75
N THR A 401 -28.30 23.73 -1.93
CA THR A 401 -29.41 22.95 -1.38
C THR A 401 -28.96 21.49 -1.26
N GLY A 402 -29.06 20.84 -0.10
CA GLY A 402 -28.88 19.38 -0.02
C GLY A 402 -28.37 18.78 1.29
N GLU A 403 -27.75 19.53 2.19
CA GLU A 403 -27.18 18.95 3.43
C GLU A 403 -28.24 18.43 4.42
N ALA A 404 -29.45 19.02 4.41
CA ALA A 404 -30.54 18.63 5.31
C ALA A 404 -30.90 17.13 5.20
N GLY A 405 -30.93 16.57 3.99
CA GLY A 405 -31.17 15.14 3.81
C GLY A 405 -30.02 14.28 4.32
N ILE A 406 -28.78 14.76 4.23
CA ILE A 406 -27.60 14.03 4.74
C ILE A 406 -27.63 13.95 6.27
N ALA A 407 -28.06 15.01 6.95
CA ALA A 407 -28.22 15.05 8.40
C ALA A 407 -29.26 14.05 8.95
N GLU A 408 -30.24 13.65 8.13
CA GLU A 408 -31.24 12.61 8.45
C GLU A 408 -30.74 11.17 8.21
N SER A 409 -29.46 10.98 7.88
CA SER A 409 -28.86 9.65 7.74
C SER A 409 -28.76 8.94 9.10
N GLN A 410 -29.00 7.63 9.11
CA GLN A 410 -29.10 6.86 10.35
C GLN A 410 -28.12 5.69 10.36
N PHE A 411 -27.22 5.70 11.35
CA PHE A 411 -26.21 4.67 11.53
C PHE A 411 -26.57 3.75 12.69
N PHE A 412 -26.16 2.48 12.59
CA PHE A 412 -26.47 1.44 13.55
C PHE A 412 -25.30 0.47 13.71
N PHE A 413 -24.97 0.09 14.94
CA PHE A 413 -24.17 -1.09 15.22
C PHE A 413 -25.11 -2.31 15.30
N SER A 414 -24.98 -3.24 14.37
CA SER A 414 -25.92 -4.36 14.19
C SER A 414 -25.18 -5.70 14.12
N PRO A 415 -24.47 -6.10 15.19
CA PRO A 415 -23.72 -7.33 15.23
C PRO A 415 -24.66 -8.54 15.16
N GLN A 416 -24.31 -9.53 14.34
CA GLN A 416 -25.09 -10.76 14.22
C GLN A 416 -24.55 -11.86 15.14
N GLN A 417 -25.42 -12.78 15.53
CA GLN A 417 -25.08 -13.95 16.35
C GLN A 417 -25.18 -15.23 15.52
N ASN A 418 -24.26 -16.16 15.73
CA ASN A 418 -24.36 -17.51 15.15
C ASN A 418 -25.42 -18.35 15.90
N ARG A 419 -25.57 -19.62 15.50
CA ARG A 419 -26.56 -20.54 16.10
C ARG A 419 -26.33 -20.83 17.58
N GLU A 420 -25.12 -20.60 18.09
CA GLU A 420 -24.73 -20.76 19.49
C GLU A 420 -24.96 -19.47 20.32
N ALA A 421 -25.57 -18.44 19.72
CA ALA A 421 -25.71 -17.09 20.25
C ALA A 421 -24.38 -16.33 20.45
N ASN A 422 -23.28 -16.79 19.87
CA ASN A 422 -21.99 -16.10 19.87
C ASN A 422 -21.97 -15.00 18.79
N TYR A 423 -21.52 -13.79 19.13
CA TYR A 423 -21.39 -12.71 18.14
C TYR A 423 -20.29 -12.98 17.12
N ILE A 424 -20.60 -12.76 15.85
CA ILE A 424 -19.75 -13.16 14.72
C ILE A 424 -18.71 -12.06 14.44
N ALA A 425 -17.44 -12.46 14.41
CA ALA A 425 -16.33 -11.63 14.00
C ALA A 425 -15.81 -12.08 12.63
N LEU A 426 -15.67 -11.14 11.68
CA LEU A 426 -15.12 -11.43 10.35
C LEU A 426 -13.71 -10.84 10.18
N SER A 427 -13.49 -9.66 10.76
CA SER A 427 -12.20 -8.97 10.79
C SER A 427 -11.18 -9.64 11.71
N GLY A 428 -9.93 -9.73 11.24
CA GLY A 428 -8.81 -10.32 11.99
C GLY A 428 -8.71 -11.85 11.92
N LEU A 429 -9.69 -12.54 11.33
CA LEU A 429 -9.62 -13.98 11.11
C LEU A 429 -8.71 -14.36 9.92
N PRO A 430 -7.98 -15.49 10.00
CA PRO A 430 -7.21 -16.03 8.86
C PRO A 430 -8.14 -16.57 7.76
N PRO A 431 -7.69 -16.63 6.49
CA PRO A 431 -8.56 -16.86 5.32
C PRO A 431 -9.54 -18.04 5.42
N ILE A 432 -9.09 -19.19 5.93
CA ILE A 432 -9.94 -20.39 6.08
C ILE A 432 -11.09 -20.15 7.08
N ARG A 433 -10.77 -19.61 8.27
CA ARG A 433 -11.80 -19.28 9.28
C ARG A 433 -12.67 -18.11 8.85
N ARG A 434 -12.11 -17.16 8.08
CA ARG A 434 -12.84 -16.02 7.54
C ARG A 434 -13.93 -16.44 6.55
N LYS A 435 -13.66 -17.40 5.65
CA LYS A 435 -14.71 -17.97 4.77
C LYS A 435 -15.86 -18.62 5.55
N LEU A 436 -15.56 -19.32 6.66
CA LEU A 436 -16.59 -19.88 7.53
C LEU A 436 -17.39 -18.79 8.26
N ALA A 437 -16.72 -17.79 8.84
CA ALA A 437 -17.38 -16.66 9.51
C ALA A 437 -18.25 -15.84 8.54
N ALA A 438 -17.83 -15.66 7.28
CA ALA A 438 -18.64 -15.02 6.24
C ALA A 438 -19.95 -15.80 5.99
N LYS A 439 -19.87 -17.13 5.97
CA LYS A 439 -21.05 -17.98 5.84
C LYS A 439 -21.97 -17.88 7.05
N GLU A 440 -21.44 -17.96 8.26
CA GLU A 440 -22.23 -17.80 9.49
C GLU A 440 -22.90 -16.42 9.55
N MET A 441 -22.19 -15.37 9.16
CA MET A 441 -22.70 -14.00 9.14
C MET A 441 -23.89 -13.86 8.18
N VAL A 442 -23.75 -14.36 6.95
CA VAL A 442 -24.83 -14.35 5.95
C VAL A 442 -26.01 -15.22 6.41
N GLU A 443 -25.76 -16.43 6.93
CA GLU A 443 -26.83 -17.29 7.45
C GLU A 443 -27.60 -16.62 8.61
N ALA A 444 -26.92 -15.89 9.51
CA ALA A 444 -27.55 -15.13 10.59
C ALA A 444 -28.32 -13.89 10.09
N MET A 445 -27.89 -13.27 9.00
CA MET A 445 -28.62 -12.17 8.37
C MET A 445 -29.90 -12.64 7.66
N CYS A 446 -29.87 -13.81 7.01
CA CYS A 446 -30.98 -14.37 6.24
C CYS A 446 -31.99 -15.18 7.07
N TYR A 447 -31.64 -15.60 8.29
CA TYR A 447 -32.52 -16.43 9.13
C TYR A 447 -32.54 -15.96 10.57
N SER A 448 -33.74 -15.90 11.16
CA SER A 448 -33.95 -15.57 12.57
C SER A 448 -34.61 -16.73 13.30
N ALA A 449 -33.87 -17.37 14.22
CA ALA A 449 -34.41 -18.43 15.07
C ALA A 449 -35.36 -17.92 16.19
N ARG A 450 -35.39 -16.61 16.45
CA ARG A 450 -36.07 -15.98 17.60
C ARG A 450 -37.13 -14.93 17.22
N ARG A 451 -37.33 -14.66 15.93
CA ARG A 451 -38.25 -13.63 15.40
C ARG A 451 -38.80 -14.11 14.06
N ALA A 452 -40.01 -13.68 13.70
CA ALA A 452 -40.67 -14.07 12.44
C ALA A 452 -39.89 -13.65 11.18
N GLU A 453 -39.10 -12.57 11.25
CA GLU A 453 -38.42 -11.95 10.12
C GLU A 453 -36.90 -11.94 10.31
N SER A 454 -36.16 -12.08 9.21
CA SER A 454 -34.70 -12.04 9.18
C SER A 454 -34.16 -10.63 9.43
N PHE A 455 -32.84 -10.45 9.42
CA PHE A 455 -32.25 -9.10 9.48
C PHE A 455 -32.45 -8.35 8.17
N LEU A 456 -32.30 -9.01 7.02
CA LEU A 456 -32.48 -8.39 5.70
C LEU A 456 -33.93 -7.94 5.47
N ASP A 457 -34.92 -8.74 5.86
CA ASP A 457 -36.34 -8.38 5.70
C ASP A 457 -36.66 -7.07 6.41
N ARG A 458 -36.17 -6.89 7.65
CA ARG A 458 -36.35 -5.65 8.41
C ARG A 458 -35.67 -4.45 7.77
N VAL A 459 -34.53 -4.62 7.09
CA VAL A 459 -33.87 -3.52 6.35
C VAL A 459 -34.71 -3.12 5.14
N PHE A 460 -35.26 -4.09 4.38
CA PHE A 460 -36.17 -3.79 3.27
C PHE A 460 -37.48 -3.13 3.75
N GLN A 461 -38.06 -3.61 4.85
CA GLN A 461 -39.25 -3.00 5.46
C GLN A 461 -38.99 -1.57 5.95
N ASP A 462 -37.85 -1.29 6.58
CA ASP A 462 -37.45 0.07 6.98
C ASP A 462 -37.29 0.99 5.77
N LEU A 463 -36.68 0.51 4.67
CA LEU A 463 -36.58 1.27 3.41
C LEU A 463 -37.96 1.55 2.77
N GLU A 464 -38.86 0.56 2.74
CA GLU A 464 -40.22 0.73 2.21
C GLU A 464 -41.08 1.65 3.10
N GLN A 465 -40.97 1.55 4.43
CA GLN A 465 -41.61 2.48 5.35
C GLN A 465 -41.12 3.92 5.14
N ARG A 466 -39.81 4.12 4.98
CA ARG A 466 -39.21 5.43 4.67
C ARG A 466 -39.66 5.98 3.32
N LYS A 467 -39.86 5.11 2.32
CA LYS A 467 -40.42 5.44 1.00
C LYS A 467 -41.88 5.87 1.07
N GLN A 468 -42.68 5.26 1.94
CA GLN A 468 -44.06 5.69 2.20
C GLN A 468 -44.14 7.02 2.95
N GLN A 469 -43.24 7.28 3.90
CA GLN A 469 -43.21 8.52 4.70
C GLN A 469 -42.58 9.71 3.95
N HIS A 470 -41.49 9.47 3.22
CA HIS A 470 -40.69 10.50 2.55
C HIS A 470 -40.33 10.08 1.11
N PRO A 471 -41.32 9.90 0.21
CA PRO A 471 -41.10 9.44 -1.16
C PRO A 471 -40.13 10.32 -1.95
N GLN A 472 -40.06 11.62 -1.65
CA GLN A 472 -39.11 12.57 -2.24
C GLN A 472 -37.64 12.19 -2.00
N TRP A 473 -37.34 11.39 -0.97
CA TRP A 473 -35.98 10.98 -0.61
C TRP A 473 -35.70 9.50 -0.87
N TRP A 474 -36.72 8.64 -0.86
CA TRP A 474 -36.56 7.18 -0.80
C TRP A 474 -37.21 6.40 -1.95
N ASN A 475 -37.94 7.06 -2.86
CA ASN A 475 -38.47 6.38 -4.04
C ASN A 475 -37.35 5.87 -4.96
N ASP A 476 -37.48 4.64 -5.48
CA ASP A 476 -36.46 3.95 -6.29
C ASP A 476 -35.09 3.88 -5.57
N ARG A 477 -35.12 3.53 -4.28
CA ARG A 477 -33.93 3.37 -3.39
C ARG A 477 -34.03 2.16 -2.44
N ASP A 478 -34.98 1.26 -2.67
CA ASP A 478 -35.13 -0.05 -2.03
C ASP A 478 -34.03 -1.05 -2.47
N ARG A 479 -32.77 -0.59 -2.45
CA ARG A 479 -31.57 -1.35 -2.78
C ARG A 479 -30.55 -1.28 -1.64
N ILE A 480 -29.87 -2.40 -1.43
CA ILE A 480 -28.88 -2.63 -0.37
C ILE A 480 -27.50 -2.85 -0.98
N LEU A 481 -26.50 -2.11 -0.49
CA LEU A 481 -25.09 -2.37 -0.75
C LEU A 481 -24.48 -3.18 0.41
N ILE A 482 -23.85 -4.31 0.11
CA ILE A 482 -23.14 -5.14 1.07
C ILE A 482 -21.64 -5.02 0.80
N VAL A 483 -20.90 -4.49 1.78
CA VAL A 483 -19.48 -4.16 1.67
C VAL A 483 -18.63 -5.23 2.33
N VAL A 484 -17.67 -5.76 1.57
CA VAL A 484 -16.71 -6.82 1.96
C VAL A 484 -15.25 -6.40 1.75
N GLY A 485 -14.30 -7.28 2.10
CA GLY A 485 -12.86 -7.01 2.00
C GLY A 485 -12.23 -7.28 0.62
N SER A 486 -12.78 -8.18 -0.20
CA SER A 486 -12.19 -8.54 -1.51
C SER A 486 -13.21 -9.02 -2.54
N TYR A 487 -12.81 -9.13 -3.81
CA TYR A 487 -13.67 -9.64 -4.89
C TYR A 487 -14.04 -11.13 -4.67
N GLU A 488 -13.10 -11.91 -4.15
CA GLU A 488 -13.29 -13.33 -3.85
C GLU A 488 -14.23 -13.52 -2.65
N GLU A 489 -14.17 -12.62 -1.66
CA GLU A 489 -15.13 -12.55 -0.57
C GLU A 489 -16.52 -12.09 -1.04
N SER A 490 -16.57 -11.19 -2.03
CA SER A 490 -17.81 -10.70 -2.64
C SER A 490 -18.57 -11.81 -3.36
N GLU A 491 -17.87 -12.58 -4.19
CA GLU A 491 -18.43 -13.78 -4.84
C GLU A 491 -18.87 -14.83 -3.82
N TRP A 492 -18.08 -15.08 -2.77
CA TRP A 492 -18.43 -16.03 -1.73
C TRP A 492 -19.71 -15.61 -0.98
N VAL A 493 -19.79 -14.36 -0.53
CA VAL A 493 -20.98 -13.82 0.16
C VAL A 493 -22.21 -13.81 -0.74
N ALA A 494 -22.07 -13.40 -2.01
CA ALA A 494 -23.18 -13.39 -2.96
C ALA A 494 -23.74 -14.80 -3.24
N SER A 495 -22.88 -15.80 -3.44
CA SER A 495 -23.34 -17.18 -3.70
C SER A 495 -24.10 -17.78 -2.51
N ILE A 496 -23.70 -17.44 -1.27
CA ILE A 496 -24.43 -17.86 -0.06
C ILE A 496 -25.78 -17.13 0.02
N LEU A 497 -25.80 -15.81 -0.20
CA LEU A 497 -27.03 -15.01 -0.23
C LEU A 497 -28.04 -15.57 -1.23
N GLN A 498 -27.63 -15.79 -2.49
CA GLN A 498 -28.46 -16.39 -3.55
C GLN A 498 -29.01 -17.77 -3.15
N SER A 499 -28.25 -18.57 -2.39
CA SER A 499 -28.71 -19.89 -1.93
C SER A 499 -29.65 -19.87 -0.71
N ARG A 500 -29.69 -18.78 0.07
CA ARG A 500 -30.36 -18.73 1.40
C ARG A 500 -31.42 -17.65 1.54
N TYR A 501 -31.38 -16.60 0.73
CA TYR A 501 -32.32 -15.50 0.78
C TYR A 501 -33.19 -15.51 -0.48
N ARG A 502 -34.49 -15.28 -0.32
CA ARG A 502 -35.45 -15.20 -1.43
C ARG A 502 -36.06 -13.81 -1.42
N LEU A 503 -35.84 -13.06 -2.50
CA LEU A 503 -36.52 -11.80 -2.75
C LEU A 503 -37.91 -12.07 -3.35
N GLU A 504 -38.83 -11.13 -3.17
CA GLU A 504 -40.17 -11.20 -3.80
C GLU A 504 -40.11 -11.02 -5.32
N ILE A 505 -39.08 -10.32 -5.82
CA ILE A 505 -38.76 -10.27 -7.25
C ILE A 505 -38.17 -11.64 -7.64
N MET A 506 -38.97 -12.46 -8.32
CA MET A 506 -38.68 -13.86 -8.65
C MET A 506 -37.58 -14.09 -9.71
N ASP A 507 -36.82 -13.06 -10.08
CA ASP A 507 -35.77 -13.13 -11.11
C ASP A 507 -34.40 -13.52 -10.51
N GLU A 508 -33.62 -14.30 -11.27
CA GLU A 508 -32.24 -14.69 -10.91
C GLU A 508 -31.27 -13.49 -10.73
N GLY A 509 -31.68 -12.28 -11.15
CA GLY A 509 -30.89 -11.04 -11.09
C GLY A 509 -31.01 -10.20 -9.81
N GLY A 510 -31.84 -10.59 -8.84
CA GLY A 510 -32.11 -9.79 -7.63
C GLY A 510 -30.90 -9.57 -6.71
N ILE A 511 -29.92 -10.48 -6.73
CA ILE A 511 -28.68 -10.43 -5.93
C ILE A 511 -27.48 -10.61 -6.85
N ALA A 512 -26.54 -9.65 -6.85
CA ALA A 512 -25.34 -9.70 -7.68
C ALA A 512 -24.05 -9.44 -6.88
N THR A 513 -22.93 -10.01 -7.36
CA THR A 513 -21.58 -9.64 -6.93
C THR A 513 -20.94 -8.67 -7.93
N LEU A 514 -20.16 -7.70 -7.45
CA LEU A 514 -19.33 -6.85 -8.28
C LEU A 514 -18.09 -7.63 -8.76
N ARG A 515 -17.76 -7.52 -10.05
CA ARG A 515 -16.61 -8.16 -10.71
C ARG A 515 -15.60 -7.11 -11.19
N ARG A 516 -14.33 -7.51 -11.36
CA ARG A 516 -13.34 -6.69 -12.09
C ARG A 516 -13.76 -6.61 -13.57
N ASP A 517 -13.42 -5.51 -14.24
CA ASP A 517 -13.76 -5.31 -15.65
C ASP A 517 -13.06 -6.31 -16.61
N ASN A 518 -11.92 -6.88 -16.18
CA ASN A 518 -11.21 -7.94 -16.90
C ASN A 518 -11.60 -9.36 -16.47
N ALA A 519 -12.68 -9.54 -15.70
CA ALA A 519 -13.16 -10.87 -15.34
C ALA A 519 -13.70 -11.62 -16.59
N PRO A 520 -13.54 -12.95 -16.68
CA PRO A 520 -14.08 -13.72 -17.80
C PRO A 520 -15.58 -13.48 -18.03
N PRO A 521 -16.05 -13.16 -19.26
CA PRO A 521 -17.42 -12.71 -19.52
C PRO A 521 -18.55 -13.69 -19.17
N HIS A 522 -18.22 -14.96 -18.94
CA HIS A 522 -19.17 -16.01 -18.57
C HIS A 522 -19.44 -16.09 -17.05
N LEU A 523 -18.70 -15.35 -16.21
CA LEU A 523 -18.89 -15.36 -14.77
C LEU A 523 -20.07 -14.46 -14.37
N PRO A 524 -21.00 -14.94 -13.53
CA PRO A 524 -22.14 -14.12 -13.08
C PRO A 524 -21.68 -12.98 -12.17
N GLY A 525 -22.30 -11.81 -12.33
CA GLY A 525 -22.05 -10.60 -11.57
C GLY A 525 -22.21 -9.34 -12.41
N ILE A 526 -22.01 -8.17 -11.79
CA ILE A 526 -22.00 -6.87 -12.45
C ILE A 526 -20.53 -6.46 -12.64
N PRO A 527 -20.06 -6.18 -13.88
CA PRO A 527 -18.75 -5.57 -14.09
C PRO A 527 -18.63 -4.21 -13.38
N ARG A 528 -17.46 -3.88 -12.84
CA ARG A 528 -17.25 -2.65 -12.06
C ARG A 528 -17.66 -1.38 -12.83
N SER A 529 -17.36 -1.29 -14.11
CA SER A 529 -17.77 -0.21 -15.02
C SER A 529 -19.30 -0.08 -15.14
N GLU A 530 -20.01 -1.20 -15.20
CA GLU A 530 -21.46 -1.29 -15.42
C GLU A 530 -22.31 -0.98 -14.19
N ILE A 531 -21.75 -0.90 -12.98
CA ILE A 531 -22.56 -0.59 -11.78
C ILE A 531 -23.26 0.79 -11.83
N ARG A 532 -22.78 1.70 -12.68
CA ARG A 532 -23.47 2.99 -12.94
C ARG A 532 -24.86 2.79 -13.58
N ASN A 533 -25.08 1.65 -14.25
CA ASN A 533 -26.32 1.27 -14.92
C ASN A 533 -27.31 0.52 -14.01
N LEU A 534 -27.06 0.43 -12.69
CA LEU A 534 -27.90 -0.28 -11.71
C LEU A 534 -29.40 0.10 -11.77
N LYS A 535 -29.74 1.34 -12.15
CA LYS A 535 -31.12 1.80 -12.38
C LYS A 535 -31.89 1.05 -13.48
N HIS A 536 -31.18 0.32 -14.35
CA HIS A 536 -31.74 -0.52 -15.42
C HIS A 536 -31.75 -2.01 -15.05
N LEU A 537 -31.25 -2.38 -13.87
CA LEU A 537 -31.19 -3.76 -13.39
C LEU A 537 -32.27 -3.98 -12.31
N SER A 538 -32.83 -5.20 -12.25
CA SER A 538 -33.73 -5.64 -11.17
C SER A 538 -32.99 -5.97 -9.86
N THR A 539 -31.67 -5.75 -9.81
CA THR A 539 -30.82 -6.05 -8.66
C THR A 539 -31.13 -5.16 -7.46
N GLN A 540 -31.58 -5.79 -6.37
CA GLN A 540 -31.85 -5.15 -5.09
C GLN A 540 -30.68 -5.27 -4.11
N ILE A 541 -29.87 -6.33 -4.19
CA ILE A 541 -28.68 -6.50 -3.35
C ILE A 541 -27.43 -6.57 -4.22
N VAL A 542 -26.47 -5.67 -3.99
CA VAL A 542 -25.14 -5.73 -4.58
C VAL A 542 -24.11 -6.02 -3.48
N VAL A 543 -23.34 -7.09 -3.65
CA VAL A 543 -22.14 -7.35 -2.83
C VAL A 543 -20.93 -6.77 -3.56
N ALA A 544 -20.07 -6.03 -2.88
CA ALA A 544 -18.89 -5.42 -3.47
C ALA A 544 -17.74 -5.24 -2.45
N PRO A 545 -16.47 -5.37 -2.88
CA PRO A 545 -15.34 -4.96 -2.06
C PRO A 545 -15.29 -3.42 -1.92
N LEU A 546 -14.96 -2.94 -0.72
CA LEU A 546 -14.96 -1.51 -0.39
C LEU A 546 -14.19 -0.66 -1.44
N MET A 547 -12.93 -0.99 -1.72
CA MET A 547 -12.08 -0.20 -2.61
C MET A 547 -12.55 -0.16 -4.08
N ALA A 548 -13.45 -1.05 -4.51
CA ALA A 548 -13.99 -1.00 -5.86
C ALA A 548 -14.99 0.16 -6.05
N LEU A 549 -15.67 0.58 -4.97
CA LEU A 549 -16.74 1.59 -5.01
C LEU A 549 -16.37 2.91 -4.34
N GLU A 550 -15.19 3.00 -3.73
CA GLU A 550 -14.66 4.22 -3.13
C GLU A 550 -14.75 5.43 -4.07
N ARG A 551 -14.36 5.30 -5.35
CA ARG A 551 -14.29 6.41 -6.32
C ARG A 551 -14.72 6.04 -7.73
N GLY A 552 -14.97 7.07 -8.56
CA GLY A 552 -15.20 6.92 -10.00
C GLY A 552 -16.55 6.36 -10.45
N HIS A 553 -17.52 6.09 -9.56
CA HIS A 553 -18.84 5.56 -9.95
C HIS A 553 -20.01 6.43 -9.53
N ASN A 554 -20.85 6.85 -10.49
CA ASN A 554 -22.06 7.63 -10.23
C ASN A 554 -23.30 6.72 -10.25
N ILE A 555 -23.57 6.08 -9.11
CA ILE A 555 -24.61 5.06 -8.96
C ILE A 555 -25.91 5.75 -8.56
N LEU A 556 -26.67 6.21 -9.57
CA LEU A 556 -27.89 6.99 -9.40
C LEU A 556 -29.12 6.25 -9.91
N ASN A 557 -30.25 6.52 -9.28
CA ASN A 557 -31.58 6.08 -9.69
C ASN A 557 -32.13 6.96 -10.84
N ALA A 558 -33.37 6.69 -11.27
CA ALA A 558 -33.98 7.42 -12.39
C ALA A 558 -34.16 8.94 -12.13
N GLN A 559 -34.22 9.39 -10.87
CA GLN A 559 -34.37 10.80 -10.49
C GLN A 559 -33.03 11.51 -10.20
N GLY A 560 -31.89 10.88 -10.52
CA GLY A 560 -30.57 11.47 -10.28
C GLY A 560 -30.11 11.47 -8.81
N LYS A 561 -30.75 10.67 -7.95
CA LYS A 561 -30.43 10.49 -6.53
C LYS A 561 -29.72 9.16 -6.33
N ALA A 562 -29.03 8.97 -5.22
CA ALA A 562 -28.30 7.72 -4.94
C ALA A 562 -29.20 6.47 -5.07
N ALA A 563 -28.79 5.47 -5.85
CA ALA A 563 -29.63 4.29 -6.12
C ALA A 563 -29.80 3.33 -4.93
N PHE A 564 -28.87 3.37 -3.98
CA PHE A 564 -28.92 2.59 -2.75
C PHE A 564 -29.53 3.41 -1.61
N GLY A 565 -30.39 2.78 -0.82
CA GLY A 565 -30.94 3.31 0.42
C GLY A 565 -30.12 2.90 1.65
N ALA A 566 -29.61 1.68 1.67
CA ALA A 566 -28.86 1.12 2.79
C ALA A 566 -27.49 0.55 2.41
N VAL A 567 -26.52 0.61 3.34
CA VAL A 567 -25.22 -0.06 3.24
C VAL A 567 -24.88 -0.86 4.50
N LEU A 568 -24.35 -2.07 4.31
CA LEU A 568 -24.01 -3.04 5.36
C LEU A 568 -22.51 -3.34 5.28
N PHE A 569 -21.75 -2.96 6.31
CA PHE A 569 -20.32 -3.25 6.42
C PHE A 569 -20.09 -4.60 7.12
N LEU A 570 -19.84 -5.66 6.34
CA LEU A 570 -19.58 -7.03 6.85
C LEU A 570 -18.20 -7.18 7.51
N ASN A 571 -17.27 -6.27 7.21
CA ASN A 571 -15.97 -6.19 7.85
C ASN A 571 -15.61 -4.74 8.15
N ARG A 572 -14.68 -4.57 9.10
CA ARG A 572 -13.93 -3.32 9.21
C ARG A 572 -13.02 -3.19 7.99
N PRO A 573 -12.98 -2.04 7.31
CA PRO A 573 -11.85 -1.76 6.46
C PRO A 573 -10.63 -1.60 7.38
N MET A 574 -9.55 -2.27 6.99
CA MET A 574 -8.26 -2.30 7.69
C MET A 574 -7.21 -2.29 6.57
N PRO A 575 -6.09 -1.57 6.73
CA PRO A 575 -4.99 -1.67 5.79
C PRO A 575 -4.49 -3.11 5.74
N ILE A 576 -3.96 -3.52 4.59
CA ILE A 576 -3.24 -4.78 4.47
C ILE A 576 -2.03 -4.70 5.42
N PRO A 577 -1.85 -5.66 6.36
CA PRO A 577 -0.70 -5.67 7.25
C PRO A 577 0.60 -5.64 6.47
N ASP A 578 1.59 -4.92 7.01
CA ASP A 578 2.93 -4.81 6.44
C ASP A 578 2.95 -4.29 4.99
N ASN A 579 1.94 -3.52 4.55
CA ASN A 579 1.92 -2.91 3.22
C ASN A 579 2.98 -1.81 3.09
N TRP A 580 3.92 -1.97 2.15
CA TRP A 580 5.00 -1.02 1.89
C TRP A 580 4.47 0.38 1.53
N GLN A 581 3.42 0.45 0.70
CA GLN A 581 2.83 1.74 0.31
C GLN A 581 2.29 2.54 1.51
N SER A 582 1.83 1.86 2.56
CA SER A 582 1.40 2.54 3.80
C SER A 582 2.60 3.13 4.56
N THR A 583 3.78 2.53 4.45
CA THR A 583 5.03 3.08 5.02
C THR A 583 5.51 4.27 4.19
N VAL A 584 5.52 4.15 2.84
CA VAL A 584 5.88 5.25 1.93
C VAL A 584 5.00 6.49 2.15
N GLN A 585 3.67 6.32 2.17
CA GLN A 585 2.74 7.44 2.36
C GLN A 585 2.96 8.17 3.70
N GLN A 586 3.33 7.43 4.75
CA GLN A 586 3.65 7.99 6.06
C GLN A 586 5.01 8.69 6.06
N LEU A 587 6.04 8.10 5.43
CA LEU A 587 7.36 8.73 5.25
C LEU A 587 7.32 10.00 4.39
N ASN A 588 6.52 10.01 3.33
CA ASN A 588 6.35 11.17 2.44
C ASN A 588 5.58 12.30 3.15
N ALA A 589 4.56 11.97 3.94
CA ALA A 589 3.88 12.96 4.79
C ALA A 589 4.80 13.50 5.91
N TRP A 590 5.59 12.62 6.54
CA TRP A 590 6.60 12.99 7.53
C TRP A 590 7.64 13.93 6.92
N ALA A 591 8.19 13.58 5.75
CA ALA A 591 9.22 14.37 5.08
C ALA A 591 8.73 15.78 4.75
N LEU A 592 7.57 15.92 4.11
CA LEU A 592 7.01 17.24 3.77
C LEU A 592 6.55 18.06 4.99
N LYS A 593 6.25 17.40 6.12
CA LYS A 593 5.99 18.10 7.39
C LYS A 593 7.29 18.68 7.95
N TYR A 594 8.34 17.85 8.06
CA TYR A 594 9.57 18.22 8.74
C TYR A 594 10.60 18.96 7.87
N GLU A 595 10.44 18.99 6.54
CA GLU A 595 11.17 19.88 5.62
C GLU A 595 11.11 21.36 6.08
N LYS A 596 9.98 21.76 6.68
CA LYS A 596 9.67 23.14 7.09
C LYS A 596 9.77 23.35 8.60
N ASP A 597 10.17 22.33 9.35
CA ASP A 597 10.12 22.31 10.81
C ASP A 597 11.56 22.35 11.37
N SER A 598 11.91 23.45 12.05
CA SER A 598 13.24 23.61 12.64
C SER A 598 13.48 22.72 13.84
N THR A 599 12.45 22.14 14.46
CA THR A 599 12.56 21.40 15.73
C THR A 599 13.48 20.17 15.65
N LEU A 600 13.62 19.54 14.47
CA LEU A 600 14.57 18.44 14.27
C LEU A 600 16.03 18.84 14.49
N TYR A 601 16.34 20.13 14.39
CA TYR A 601 17.71 20.64 14.41
C TYR A 601 18.07 21.39 15.69
N GLU A 602 17.11 21.69 16.57
CA GLU A 602 17.31 22.54 17.76
C GLU A 602 18.39 22.00 18.72
N GLU A 603 18.37 20.70 19.02
CA GLU A 603 19.37 20.05 19.87
C GLU A 603 20.78 20.15 19.27
N ALA A 604 20.91 19.84 17.97
CA ALA A 604 22.18 19.94 17.25
C ALA A 604 22.68 21.39 17.13
N GLN A 605 21.79 22.36 16.87
CA GLN A 605 22.11 23.79 16.82
C GLN A 605 22.57 24.31 18.19
N SER A 606 21.95 23.86 19.28
CA SER A 606 22.34 24.23 20.65
C SER A 606 23.75 23.73 21.03
N THR A 607 24.17 22.61 20.45
CA THR A 607 25.46 21.95 20.74
C THR A 607 26.59 22.40 19.81
N LEU A 608 26.30 22.55 18.51
CA LEU A 608 27.28 22.79 17.45
C LEU A 608 27.25 24.22 16.88
N GLY A 609 26.24 25.02 17.22
CA GLY A 609 25.98 26.32 16.61
C GLY A 609 25.41 26.19 15.20
N ASN A 610 25.93 26.95 14.25
CA ASN A 610 25.43 26.93 12.86
C ASN A 610 25.78 25.59 12.18
N LEU A 611 24.74 24.83 11.83
CA LEU A 611 24.89 23.57 11.12
C LEU A 611 25.26 23.78 9.64
N THR A 612 26.12 22.92 9.12
CA THR A 612 26.38 22.78 7.69
C THR A 612 25.26 22.03 6.98
N LEU A 613 25.10 22.20 5.66
CA LEU A 613 24.11 21.46 4.88
C LEU A 613 24.27 19.94 4.99
N THR A 614 25.50 19.43 5.11
CA THR A 614 25.78 18.01 5.34
C THR A 614 25.22 17.54 6.69
N GLN A 615 25.45 18.29 7.78
CA GLN A 615 24.90 17.95 9.09
C GLN A 615 23.37 18.00 9.11
N VAL A 616 22.77 18.99 8.43
CA VAL A 616 21.30 19.08 8.27
C VAL A 616 20.76 17.85 7.53
N ALA A 617 21.39 17.45 6.42
CA ALA A 617 21.01 16.26 5.67
C ALA A 617 21.18 14.96 6.48
N ASP A 618 22.30 14.79 7.20
CA ASP A 618 22.58 13.64 8.05
C ASP A 618 21.52 13.50 9.17
N ILE A 619 21.21 14.60 9.88
CA ILE A 619 20.19 14.63 10.94
C ILE A 619 18.79 14.29 10.38
N PHE A 620 18.44 14.84 9.21
CA PHE A 620 17.15 14.56 8.57
C PHE A 620 17.04 13.07 8.18
N TYR A 621 18.07 12.54 7.52
CA TYR A 621 18.15 11.13 7.11
C TYR A 621 18.09 10.17 8.32
N GLN A 622 18.80 10.47 9.41
CA GLN A 622 18.73 9.67 10.64
C GLN A 622 17.32 9.61 11.23
N ASN A 623 16.63 10.77 11.33
CA ASN A 623 15.27 10.81 11.87
C ASN A 623 14.27 10.13 10.90
N ALA A 624 14.45 10.28 9.59
CA ALA A 624 13.64 9.58 8.58
C ALA A 624 13.82 8.04 8.65
N ALA A 625 15.06 7.58 8.80
CA ALA A 625 15.37 6.15 8.94
C ALA A 625 14.81 5.59 10.26
N ALA A 626 14.91 6.35 11.37
CA ALA A 626 14.28 5.99 12.63
C ALA A 626 12.75 5.91 12.52
N GLU A 627 12.12 6.81 11.75
CA GLU A 627 10.68 6.76 11.51
C GLU A 627 10.27 5.57 10.64
N MET A 628 11.01 5.26 9.57
CA MET A 628 10.77 4.04 8.77
C MET A 628 10.84 2.79 9.65
N ILE A 629 11.79 2.75 10.58
CA ILE A 629 11.93 1.67 11.56
C ILE A 629 10.71 1.63 12.50
N ASN A 630 10.22 2.77 13.01
CA ASN A 630 9.01 2.83 13.84
C ASN A 630 7.78 2.27 13.12
N LEU A 631 7.56 2.67 11.87
CA LEU A 631 6.42 2.25 11.04
C LEU A 631 6.44 0.74 10.77
N ASN A 632 7.64 0.16 10.56
CA ASN A 632 7.82 -1.29 10.41
C ASN A 632 7.67 -2.09 11.74
N TYR A 633 7.45 -1.41 12.86
CA TYR A 633 7.12 -2.00 14.17
C TYR A 633 5.68 -1.68 14.63
N THR A 634 4.81 -1.16 13.75
CA THR A 634 3.41 -0.86 14.11
C THR A 634 2.65 -2.13 14.49
N ALA A 635 1.87 -2.05 15.58
CA ALA A 635 1.26 -3.24 16.16
C ALA A 635 0.13 -3.82 15.30
N TRP A 636 0.15 -5.14 15.09
CA TRP A 636 -0.81 -5.86 14.25
C TRP A 636 -2.27 -5.87 14.75
N SER A 637 -2.53 -5.49 16.01
CA SER A 637 -3.89 -5.47 16.56
C SER A 637 -4.29 -4.08 17.04
N PHE A 638 -5.53 -3.70 16.75
CA PHE A 638 -6.10 -2.40 17.09
C PHE A 638 -5.94 -2.01 18.57
N LYS A 639 -6.08 -2.99 19.49
CA LYS A 639 -5.92 -2.80 20.94
C LYS A 639 -4.47 -2.48 21.37
N GLN A 640 -3.48 -2.80 20.53
CA GLN A 640 -2.05 -2.60 20.82
C GLN A 640 -1.46 -1.36 20.14
N LEU A 641 -2.21 -0.70 19.25
CA LEU A 641 -1.79 0.57 18.64
C LEU A 641 -1.62 1.65 19.72
N THR A 642 -0.55 2.44 19.61
CA THR A 642 -0.40 3.70 20.34
C THR A 642 -1.51 4.69 19.98
N LYS A 643 -1.60 5.81 20.69
CA LYS A 643 -2.58 6.87 20.40
C LYS A 643 -2.42 7.40 18.97
N ASP A 644 -1.18 7.62 18.53
CA ASP A 644 -0.88 8.24 17.24
C ASP A 644 -1.05 7.25 16.08
N GLU A 645 -0.54 6.01 16.21
CA GLU A 645 -0.80 4.92 15.25
C GLU A 645 -2.32 4.70 15.08
N ARG A 646 -3.09 4.78 16.17
CA ARG A 646 -4.55 4.63 16.13
C ARG A 646 -5.23 5.83 15.49
N SER A 647 -4.78 7.05 15.75
CA SER A 647 -5.30 8.26 15.10
C SER A 647 -5.14 8.17 13.58
N VAL A 648 -3.95 7.78 13.10
CA VAL A 648 -3.67 7.56 11.67
C VAL A 648 -4.58 6.52 11.05
N LEU A 649 -4.76 5.38 11.72
CA LEU A 649 -5.68 4.35 11.26
C LEU A 649 -7.13 4.88 11.21
N CYS A 650 -7.60 5.55 12.27
CA CYS A 650 -8.98 6.01 12.37
C CYS A 650 -9.32 7.06 11.32
N TRP A 651 -8.46 8.06 11.10
CA TRP A 651 -8.63 9.05 10.03
C TRP A 651 -8.65 8.41 8.64
N THR A 652 -7.78 7.43 8.39
CA THR A 652 -7.71 6.76 7.10
C THR A 652 -8.94 5.87 6.86
N GLN A 653 -9.41 5.13 7.87
CA GLN A 653 -10.64 4.33 7.76
C GLN A 653 -11.91 5.19 7.70
N LEU A 654 -11.95 6.32 8.41
CA LEU A 654 -13.00 7.33 8.31
C LEU A 654 -13.20 7.77 6.85
N VAL A 655 -12.11 8.15 6.17
CA VAL A 655 -12.17 8.60 4.77
C VAL A 655 -12.67 7.48 3.84
N SER A 656 -12.18 6.25 4.00
CA SER A 656 -12.65 5.09 3.21
C SER A 656 -14.13 4.73 3.45
N ILE A 657 -14.60 4.77 4.71
CA ILE A 657 -16.02 4.56 5.05
C ILE A 657 -16.88 5.71 4.48
N TRP A 658 -16.42 6.95 4.61
CA TRP A 658 -17.14 8.13 4.13
C TRP A 658 -17.23 8.19 2.60
N GLN A 659 -16.20 7.76 1.88
CA GLN A 659 -16.24 7.65 0.42
C GLN A 659 -17.36 6.74 -0.09
N ILE A 660 -17.66 5.63 0.62
CA ILE A 660 -18.78 4.74 0.30
C ILE A 660 -20.12 5.38 0.65
N ILE A 661 -20.27 5.94 1.85
CA ILE A 661 -21.52 6.59 2.29
C ILE A 661 -21.83 7.82 1.41
N GLY A 662 -20.80 8.53 0.95
CA GLY A 662 -20.88 9.58 -0.07
C GLY A 662 -21.55 9.13 -1.38
N ARG A 663 -21.52 7.84 -1.72
CA ARG A 663 -22.25 7.28 -2.87
C ARG A 663 -23.74 7.08 -2.57
N LEU A 664 -24.13 6.89 -1.30
CA LEU A 664 -25.51 6.72 -0.83
C LEU A 664 -26.24 8.03 -0.53
N VAL A 665 -25.53 9.14 -0.30
CA VAL A 665 -26.14 10.46 0.01
C VAL A 665 -26.24 11.41 -1.20
N ARG A 666 -25.84 10.95 -2.38
CA ARG A 666 -25.88 11.74 -3.63
C ARG A 666 -27.28 12.25 -3.96
N GLY A 667 -27.36 13.53 -4.32
CA GLY A 667 -28.64 14.23 -4.51
C GLY A 667 -29.21 14.83 -3.23
N GLY A 668 -28.41 14.89 -2.15
CA GLY A 668 -28.80 15.50 -0.87
C GLY A 668 -29.86 14.70 -0.13
N VAL A 669 -29.67 13.38 -0.07
CA VAL A 669 -30.64 12.43 0.52
C VAL A 669 -30.03 11.64 1.67
N PRO A 670 -30.85 11.19 2.64
CA PRO A 670 -30.40 10.33 3.74
C PRO A 670 -29.98 8.93 3.26
N ALA A 671 -29.12 8.30 4.07
CA ALA A 671 -28.71 6.90 3.93
C ALA A 671 -28.89 6.13 5.25
N VAL A 672 -29.16 4.82 5.16
CA VAL A 672 -29.11 3.89 6.30
C VAL A 672 -27.77 3.14 6.29
N VAL A 673 -27.08 3.07 7.44
CA VAL A 673 -25.77 2.41 7.57
C VAL A 673 -25.80 1.40 8.71
N HIS A 674 -25.43 0.15 8.42
CA HIS A 674 -25.26 -0.89 9.42
C HIS A 674 -23.80 -1.38 9.48
N PHE A 675 -23.21 -1.29 10.66
CA PHE A 675 -21.92 -1.92 10.98
C PHE A 675 -22.20 -3.34 11.53
N ILE A 676 -21.90 -4.37 10.74
CA ILE A 676 -22.33 -5.76 10.99
C ILE A 676 -21.29 -6.59 11.74
N ASP A 677 -20.00 -6.34 11.52
CA ASP A 677 -18.92 -7.06 12.21
C ASP A 677 -18.84 -6.67 13.68
N VAL A 678 -18.92 -7.62 14.61
CA VAL A 678 -18.78 -7.35 16.06
C VAL A 678 -17.48 -6.62 16.39
N LYS A 679 -16.43 -6.77 15.57
CA LYS A 679 -15.15 -6.09 15.77
C LYS A 679 -15.22 -4.56 15.64
N PHE A 680 -16.30 -3.99 15.10
CA PHE A 680 -16.48 -2.52 15.09
C PHE A 680 -16.58 -1.95 16.52
N ALA A 681 -17.36 -2.59 17.38
CA ALA A 681 -17.62 -2.19 18.78
C ALA A 681 -17.83 -3.43 19.68
N PRO A 682 -16.75 -4.14 20.05
CA PRO A 682 -16.86 -5.46 20.65
C PRO A 682 -17.53 -5.46 22.03
N ASN A 683 -17.24 -4.48 22.88
CA ASN A 683 -17.79 -4.45 24.24
C ASN A 683 -19.29 -4.06 24.20
N SER A 684 -19.65 -3.13 23.32
CA SER A 684 -21.05 -2.70 23.10
C SER A 684 -21.97 -3.87 22.76
N SER A 685 -21.47 -4.89 22.06
CA SER A 685 -22.27 -6.07 21.71
C SER A 685 -22.74 -6.87 22.92
N ILE A 686 -21.93 -6.91 23.99
CA ILE A 686 -22.24 -7.62 25.24
C ILE A 686 -22.82 -6.69 26.32
N GLY A 687 -23.14 -5.43 25.97
CA GLY A 687 -23.68 -4.42 26.88
C GLY A 687 -22.63 -3.67 27.71
N GLU A 688 -21.35 -3.99 27.55
CA GLU A 688 -20.23 -3.28 28.20
C GLU A 688 -19.86 -2.00 27.44
N GLN A 689 -19.11 -1.11 28.08
CA GLN A 689 -18.61 0.12 27.46
C GLN A 689 -17.38 -0.17 26.58
N ASP A 690 -17.39 0.37 25.37
CA ASP A 690 -16.22 0.48 24.51
C ASP A 690 -15.46 1.79 24.77
N SER A 691 -14.15 1.76 24.55
CA SER A 691 -13.27 2.92 24.54
C SER A 691 -12.53 3.04 23.20
N GLU A 692 -11.76 4.11 23.03
CA GLU A 692 -10.87 4.30 21.87
C GLU A 692 -9.97 3.09 21.59
N SER A 693 -9.54 2.35 22.62
CA SER A 693 -8.66 1.20 22.41
C SER A 693 -9.41 -0.07 22.01
N THR A 694 -10.72 -0.18 22.28
CA THR A 694 -11.51 -1.40 22.01
C THR A 694 -12.33 -1.33 20.72
N SER A 695 -12.88 -0.15 20.39
CA SER A 695 -13.82 0.07 19.29
C SER A 695 -13.26 1.02 18.24
N LEU A 696 -13.36 0.63 16.97
CA LEU A 696 -13.01 1.48 15.84
C LEU A 696 -14.00 2.66 15.71
N LEU A 697 -15.28 2.42 15.99
CA LEU A 697 -16.31 3.47 15.90
C LEU A 697 -16.10 4.54 16.97
N VAL A 698 -15.84 4.13 18.22
CA VAL A 698 -15.56 5.08 19.32
C VAL A 698 -14.27 5.83 19.06
N ALA A 699 -13.22 5.16 18.58
CA ALA A 699 -11.96 5.82 18.24
C ALA A 699 -12.12 6.86 17.12
N ILE A 700 -12.90 6.57 16.06
CA ILE A 700 -13.21 7.56 15.02
C ILE A 700 -13.93 8.78 15.61
N ILE A 701 -14.92 8.57 16.49
CA ILE A 701 -15.64 9.66 17.17
C ILE A 701 -14.66 10.54 17.97
N LYS A 702 -13.88 9.95 18.88
CA LYS A 702 -12.94 10.68 19.75
C LYS A 702 -11.79 11.36 19.00
N VAL A 703 -11.34 10.79 17.88
CA VAL A 703 -10.31 11.40 17.01
C VAL A 703 -10.86 12.61 16.24
N MET A 704 -12.17 12.67 15.99
CA MET A 704 -12.84 13.79 15.30
C MET A 704 -13.32 14.90 16.25
N GLU A 705 -13.75 14.58 17.47
CA GLU A 705 -14.30 15.53 18.46
C GLU A 705 -13.49 16.86 18.54
N PRO A 706 -12.14 16.86 18.73
CA PRO A 706 -11.36 18.10 18.85
C PRO A 706 -11.39 18.98 17.60
N TYR A 707 -11.53 18.40 16.41
CA TYR A 707 -11.54 19.14 15.14
C TYR A 707 -12.88 19.80 14.84
N ILE A 708 -13.97 19.34 15.46
CA ILE A 708 -15.30 19.97 15.32
C ILE A 708 -15.53 20.99 16.44
N GLU A 709 -14.97 20.77 17.63
CA GLU A 709 -15.00 21.71 18.74
C GLU A 709 -14.12 22.95 18.51
N SER A 710 -12.99 22.83 17.80
CA SER A 710 -12.04 23.92 17.53
C SER A 710 -12.47 24.92 16.44
N GLU A 711 -13.76 24.96 16.10
CA GLU A 711 -14.35 25.80 15.03
C GLU A 711 -13.71 25.64 13.64
N ASP A 712 -13.02 24.52 13.34
CA ASP A 712 -12.52 24.27 11.98
C ASP A 712 -13.67 24.05 11.00
N MET A 713 -14.06 25.14 10.32
CA MET A 713 -15.14 25.17 9.34
C MET A 713 -14.95 24.15 8.21
N LEU A 714 -13.72 23.74 7.89
CA LEU A 714 -13.46 22.74 6.85
C LEU A 714 -13.83 21.35 7.35
N VAL A 715 -13.33 20.91 8.52
CA VAL A 715 -13.69 19.58 9.08
C VAL A 715 -15.18 19.50 9.34
N ARG A 716 -15.76 20.56 9.93
CA ARG A 716 -17.19 20.62 10.23
C ARG A 716 -18.07 20.55 8.97
N SER A 717 -17.68 21.22 7.88
CA SER A 717 -18.43 21.14 6.61
C SER A 717 -18.27 19.81 5.89
N LEU A 718 -17.08 19.20 5.93
CA LEU A 718 -16.80 17.96 5.19
C LEU A 718 -17.29 16.70 5.91
N TYR A 719 -17.27 16.68 7.25
CA TYR A 719 -17.53 15.47 8.05
C TYR A 719 -18.50 15.68 9.23
N GLY A 720 -19.01 16.90 9.47
CA GLY A 720 -19.88 17.17 10.63
C GLY A 720 -21.18 16.37 10.63
N THR A 721 -21.85 16.25 9.48
CA THR A 721 -23.06 15.41 9.36
C THR A 721 -22.77 13.93 9.64
N PHE A 722 -21.58 13.46 9.25
CA PHE A 722 -21.14 12.08 9.50
C PHE A 722 -20.84 11.83 10.99
N LEU A 723 -20.14 12.76 11.67
CA LEU A 723 -19.88 12.64 13.10
C LEU A 723 -21.18 12.66 13.90
N ASN A 724 -22.11 13.54 13.57
CA ASN A 724 -23.43 13.61 14.23
C ASN A 724 -24.17 12.26 14.11
N ALA A 725 -24.18 11.64 12.93
CA ALA A 725 -24.82 10.33 12.72
C ALA A 725 -24.12 9.19 13.49
N LEU A 726 -22.78 9.22 13.63
CA LEU A 726 -22.04 8.31 14.51
C LEU A 726 -22.36 8.54 15.99
N GLN A 727 -22.37 9.79 16.46
CA GLN A 727 -22.65 10.13 17.86
C GLN A 727 -24.07 9.72 18.26
N GLN A 728 -25.06 9.86 17.37
CA GLN A 728 -26.43 9.37 17.59
C GLN A 728 -26.51 7.85 17.83
N MET A 729 -25.51 7.05 17.44
CA MET A 729 -25.46 5.63 17.77
C MET A 729 -25.37 5.38 19.29
N LYS A 730 -24.87 6.35 20.06
CA LYS A 730 -24.82 6.30 21.53
C LYS A 730 -26.20 6.13 22.16
N LEU A 731 -27.22 6.73 21.55
CA LEU A 731 -28.61 6.65 21.99
C LEU A 731 -29.31 5.35 21.56
N ARG A 732 -28.62 4.45 20.85
CA ARG A 732 -29.22 3.27 20.19
C ARG A 732 -28.52 1.96 20.58
N ASN A 733 -27.24 1.81 20.22
CA ASN A 733 -26.55 0.51 20.23
C ASN A 733 -25.01 0.58 20.31
N LEU A 734 -24.41 1.76 20.51
CA LEU A 734 -22.97 1.92 20.73
C LEU A 734 -22.74 2.44 22.15
N ASN A 735 -22.21 1.62 23.06
CA ASN A 735 -22.04 1.99 24.47
C ASN A 735 -20.63 2.53 24.71
N TYR A 736 -20.48 3.81 25.05
CA TYR A 736 -19.20 4.48 25.32
C TYR A 736 -19.39 5.79 26.10
N ASP A 737 -18.31 6.30 26.71
CA ASP A 737 -18.28 7.55 27.50
C ASP A 737 -18.21 8.85 26.67
#